data_AF-A0A4Q3UCY2-F1
#
_entry.id   AF-A0A4Q3UCY2-F1
#
_cell.length_a   1.000
_cell.length_b   1.000
_cell.length_c   1.000
_cell.angle_alpha   90.00
_cell.angle_beta   90.00
_cell.angle_gamma   90.00
#
_symmetry.space_group_name_H-M   'P 1'
#
loop_
_entity.id
_entity.type
_entity.pdbx_description
1 polymer ?
#
loop_
_entity_poly.entity_id
_entity_poly.type
_entity_poly.pdbx_seq_one_letter_code
_entity_poly.pdbx_strand_id
1 'polypeptide(L)'
;MLRSLALLFGTGVGLLPTVAFAVDWNFETGRLDGWTQSGGTAFANQPTQGNNIVARGRDARFAIQGNYFIGTFENHPNHRTAAGSVQGDAPTGMITSDIVTLTTNRFTCLLGGGQNFDQEYIAVLVKATPENRQRFEVDPRDPDSGRSIPFPRVRLSDGEYYEVLRETGRNEEAMRRVSMTMSYVRSGDQARVRIADLSSGAWGHINVDDIGLSASATSSLASRIHVTDETGANLPGAEVFVNGTLRGTSDATGMVSAGIVRAGDRIAARKRILEERTYRNGHGAGSTQNWKYRVYATSIPIGNDGSATQVSAHGDSARPEEVRVSRDNVLFGLNINVSVEWDATPAEVNQIRQDLNDTAAYFYNATDGQFTFEQIDLRTDARGWDNADFRVHADRDLRPHADIPFGWWDPHGAIPGLIHMTRTTMGWGGPPVYTHEFGHYGLGLFDEYLDMVPLLKCTGTGGPFAAGQPQASCMMWRQWEAGKICSNHASNPHIAATLQGLLRGTDCWTSIHHAYKAPPNSFTAAYNLKTPVSRGAIVGTLPPMPFGWRPRFIESTATHGEYLGAITLTVTEGTTPRQGVGVWLHTQEGRDLYQGATDAAGQMVILGCHNYDVVRFDGREQQVSPFAGGLFASIDGFGSLQQKNAINVKLPAKAPRLLIGTSLWSDGAAPTLTVRASSGKIDGVPSILVASDVTAKAQPVKAQYDERLDAYTAMLPSNTPTGAIVTVSGKIGGETLNVNSTVAFLVSEGEHLDLFTPDGGMVVRVPDGALTKGVKVAAGHSSEMVPESEGTVLAGPYSITASKPLTAQKVQAVLSFRLTPRQKASNAKGFRVLRYEGGKWIEVPGAVHGAAMGTVAVYVDRLGSYVLTMR
;
A
#
# COMPACT_ATOMS: atom_id res chain seq x y z
N MET A 1 -59.16 40.69 -2.18
CA MET A 1 -58.04 41.39 -1.51
C MET A 1 -57.25 40.36 -0.71
N LEU A 2 -55.91 40.47 -0.79
CA LEU A 2 -54.81 39.71 -0.17
C LEU A 2 -55.04 39.26 1.31
N ARG A 3 -54.38 38.26 1.94
CA ARG A 3 -53.20 37.39 1.68
C ARG A 3 -53.09 36.30 2.78
N SER A 4 -52.41 35.18 2.44
CA SER A 4 -51.56 34.29 3.27
C SER A 4 -52.22 33.37 4.32
N LEU A 5 -51.77 32.13 4.59
CA LEU A 5 -50.85 31.14 4.00
C LEU A 5 -51.02 29.83 4.84
N ALA A 6 -50.72 28.69 4.21
CA ALA A 6 -50.19 27.44 4.78
C ALA A 6 -51.13 26.21 4.90
N LEU A 7 -50.61 25.15 4.27
CA LEU A 7 -51.13 23.84 3.89
C LEU A 7 -50.41 22.78 4.76
N LEU A 8 -51.01 21.60 4.98
CA LEU A 8 -50.41 20.28 4.63
C LEU A 8 -51.22 19.08 5.18
N PHE A 9 -51.53 18.14 4.28
CA PHE A 9 -51.91 16.74 4.51
C PHE A 9 -51.20 15.89 3.45
N GLY A 10 -50.85 14.63 3.77
CA GLY A 10 -50.72 13.57 2.75
C GLY A 10 -49.51 12.62 2.87
N THR A 11 -49.81 11.33 2.92
CA THR A 11 -48.96 10.14 2.97
C THR A 11 -47.93 9.99 1.84
N GLY A 12 -46.72 9.52 2.14
CA GLY A 12 -45.72 9.13 1.13
C GLY A 12 -44.68 8.13 1.68
N VAL A 13 -44.72 6.90 1.15
CA VAL A 13 -43.60 5.94 1.21
C VAL A 13 -42.58 6.41 0.18
N GLY A 14 -41.39 6.80 0.63
CA GLY A 14 -40.32 7.29 -0.23
C GLY A 14 -39.73 6.18 -1.10
N LEU A 15 -40.09 6.17 -2.39
CA LEU A 15 -39.23 5.66 -3.45
C LEU A 15 -37.97 6.53 -3.48
N LEU A 16 -36.82 5.96 -3.16
CA LEU A 16 -35.54 6.59 -3.51
C LEU A 16 -35.43 6.58 -5.04
N PRO A 17 -35.11 7.71 -5.69
CA PRO A 17 -34.96 7.74 -7.13
C PRO A 17 -33.73 6.90 -7.53
N THR A 18 -33.91 6.06 -8.56
CA THR A 18 -32.82 5.48 -9.35
C THR A 18 -31.88 6.59 -9.80
N VAL A 19 -30.64 6.60 -9.30
CA VAL A 19 -29.60 7.53 -9.75
C VAL A 19 -29.13 7.07 -11.13
N ALA A 20 -29.67 7.65 -12.20
CA ALA A 20 -28.94 7.72 -13.46
C ALA A 20 -27.74 8.64 -13.21
N PHE A 21 -26.51 8.18 -13.44
CA PHE A 21 -25.36 9.07 -13.36
C PHE A 21 -25.53 10.17 -14.42
N ALA A 22 -25.47 11.43 -13.99
CA ALA A 22 -25.50 12.57 -14.90
C ALA A 22 -24.23 12.57 -15.76
N VAL A 23 -24.35 12.98 -17.03
CA VAL A 23 -23.17 13.19 -17.89
C VAL A 23 -22.26 14.20 -17.22
N ASP A 24 -21.00 13.83 -17.02
CA ASP A 24 -19.98 14.73 -16.50
C ASP A 24 -19.53 15.68 -17.63
N TRP A 25 -20.02 16.91 -17.58
CA TRP A 25 -19.77 17.91 -18.62
C TRP A 25 -18.47 18.70 -18.41
N ASN A 26 -17.92 18.68 -17.20
CA ASN A 26 -16.67 19.37 -16.89
C ASN A 26 -15.52 18.41 -16.55
N PHE A 27 -15.75 17.09 -16.60
CA PHE A 27 -14.74 16.04 -16.47
C PHE A 27 -14.07 15.98 -15.07
N GLU A 28 -14.58 16.74 -14.11
CA GLU A 28 -13.98 16.93 -12.79
C GLU A 28 -14.05 15.68 -11.90
N THR A 29 -14.81 14.66 -12.30
CA THR A 29 -14.77 13.34 -11.68
C THR A 29 -13.46 12.59 -11.97
N GLY A 30 -12.65 13.07 -12.92
CA GLY A 30 -11.48 12.37 -13.43
C GLY A 30 -11.85 11.12 -14.24
N ARG A 31 -13.10 11.01 -14.68
CA ARG A 31 -13.66 9.88 -15.43
C ARG A 31 -14.50 10.40 -16.59
N LEU A 32 -14.69 9.56 -17.59
CA LEU A 32 -15.60 9.81 -18.72
C LEU A 32 -17.04 9.37 -18.37
N ASP A 33 -17.55 9.79 -17.22
CA ASP A 33 -18.88 9.40 -16.74
C ASP A 33 -19.97 9.96 -17.67
N GLY A 34 -20.79 9.07 -18.25
CA GLY A 34 -21.80 9.43 -19.26
C GLY A 34 -21.23 9.68 -20.67
N TRP A 35 -20.00 9.26 -20.95
CA TRP A 35 -19.38 9.31 -22.28
C TRP A 35 -18.94 7.92 -22.77
N THR A 36 -19.07 7.67 -24.07
CA THR A 36 -18.59 6.45 -24.73
C THR A 36 -17.45 6.78 -25.70
N GLN A 37 -16.33 6.06 -25.60
CA GLN A 37 -15.26 6.08 -26.59
C GLN A 37 -15.53 5.17 -27.79
N SER A 38 -15.14 5.60 -28.99
CA SER A 38 -15.17 4.80 -30.23
C SER A 38 -14.08 5.26 -31.22
N GLY A 39 -13.79 4.45 -32.24
CA GLY A 39 -12.96 4.87 -33.38
C GLY A 39 -11.44 4.97 -33.15
N GLY A 40 -10.92 4.60 -31.97
CA GLY A 40 -9.47 4.53 -31.72
C GLY A 40 -9.09 4.77 -30.24
N THR A 41 -7.83 5.11 -29.97
CA THR A 41 -7.22 5.18 -28.63
C THR A 41 -6.94 6.59 -28.08
N ALA A 42 -7.23 7.67 -28.82
CA ALA A 42 -6.97 9.06 -28.38
C ALA A 42 -7.57 9.39 -27.00
N PHE A 43 -8.68 8.76 -26.63
CA PHE A 43 -9.39 9.02 -25.38
C PHE A 43 -9.14 7.98 -24.28
N ALA A 44 -8.26 6.99 -24.51
CA ALA A 44 -8.05 5.87 -23.58
C ALA A 44 -7.48 6.31 -22.22
N ASN A 45 -6.76 7.44 -22.20
CA ASN A 45 -6.10 8.00 -21.02
C ASN A 45 -6.66 9.40 -20.68
N GLN A 46 -7.95 9.63 -20.94
CA GLN A 46 -8.64 10.90 -20.71
C GLN A 46 -9.73 10.74 -19.63
N PRO A 47 -10.13 11.81 -18.92
CA PRO A 47 -9.58 13.17 -18.97
C PRO A 47 -8.19 13.26 -18.34
N THR A 48 -7.39 14.23 -18.77
CA THR A 48 -6.06 14.49 -18.23
C THR A 48 -6.15 15.34 -16.96
N GLN A 49 -5.38 14.98 -15.94
CA GLN A 49 -5.29 15.63 -14.64
C GLN A 49 -4.34 16.82 -14.67
N GLY A 50 -4.79 17.91 -14.06
CA GLY A 50 -4.08 19.16 -13.89
C GLY A 50 -3.75 19.82 -15.23
N ASN A 51 -3.04 20.93 -15.15
CA ASN A 51 -2.61 21.65 -16.35
C ASN A 51 -1.38 20.98 -16.97
N ASN A 52 -1.60 19.85 -17.65
CA ASN A 52 -0.52 19.02 -18.18
C ASN A 52 0.29 19.72 -19.28
N ILE A 53 -0.36 20.63 -20.02
CA ILE A 53 0.26 21.48 -21.05
C ILE A 53 1.29 22.43 -20.43
N VAL A 54 0.98 23.04 -19.27
CA VAL A 54 1.94 23.84 -18.51
C VAL A 54 3.05 22.95 -17.95
N ALA A 55 2.72 21.77 -17.44
CA ALA A 55 3.71 20.85 -16.88
C ALA A 55 4.75 20.37 -17.91
N ARG A 56 4.39 20.24 -19.20
CA ARG A 56 5.35 19.99 -20.30
C ARG A 56 5.98 21.25 -20.91
N GLY A 57 5.77 22.42 -20.32
CA GLY A 57 6.47 23.66 -20.65
C GLY A 57 6.02 24.36 -21.95
N ARG A 58 4.76 24.20 -22.38
CA ARG A 58 4.31 24.67 -23.71
C ARG A 58 3.52 25.97 -23.72
N ASP A 59 2.60 26.22 -22.77
CA ASP A 59 1.95 27.54 -22.66
C ASP A 59 1.50 27.85 -21.23
N ALA A 60 2.19 28.80 -20.59
CA ALA A 60 1.89 29.26 -19.23
C ALA A 60 0.53 30.00 -19.10
N ARG A 61 -0.13 30.33 -20.22
CA ARG A 61 -1.44 31.01 -20.26
C ARG A 61 -2.62 30.05 -20.37
N PHE A 62 -2.37 28.74 -20.42
CA PHE A 62 -3.43 27.73 -20.49
C PHE A 62 -4.24 27.73 -19.19
N ALA A 63 -5.55 27.95 -19.29
CA ALA A 63 -6.46 27.93 -18.15
C ALA A 63 -7.49 26.82 -18.34
N ILE A 64 -7.52 25.88 -17.40
CA ILE A 64 -8.55 24.84 -17.26
C ILE A 64 -9.57 25.28 -16.21
N GLN A 65 -10.77 24.72 -16.28
CA GLN A 65 -11.77 24.83 -15.23
C GLN A 65 -11.63 23.62 -14.32
N GLY A 66 -11.06 23.82 -13.13
CA GLY A 66 -10.92 22.73 -12.16
C GLY A 66 -9.63 21.93 -12.36
N ASN A 67 -9.71 20.61 -12.19
CA ASN A 67 -8.57 19.71 -12.12
C ASN A 67 -8.45 18.76 -13.31
N TYR A 68 -9.45 18.68 -14.20
CA TYR A 68 -9.44 17.74 -15.30
C TYR A 68 -9.96 18.37 -16.59
N PHE A 69 -9.40 17.97 -17.73
CA PHE A 69 -9.92 18.36 -19.04
C PHE A 69 -9.65 17.26 -20.08
N ILE A 70 -10.26 17.35 -21.26
CA ILE A 70 -9.89 16.49 -22.39
C ILE A 70 -8.73 17.15 -23.12
N GLY A 71 -7.58 16.48 -23.19
CA GLY A 71 -6.45 16.91 -24.01
C GLY A 71 -5.83 15.70 -24.69
N THR A 72 -6.21 15.43 -25.94
CA THR A 72 -5.86 14.16 -26.61
C THR A 72 -4.38 14.04 -27.01
N PHE A 73 -3.58 15.09 -26.89
CA PHE A 73 -2.12 14.99 -26.95
C PHE A 73 -1.51 14.51 -25.63
N GLU A 74 -2.18 14.85 -24.54
CA GLU A 74 -1.72 14.67 -23.17
C GLU A 74 -1.91 13.21 -22.73
N ASN A 75 -1.03 12.75 -21.84
CA ASN A 75 -1.13 11.45 -21.21
C ASN A 75 -0.86 11.60 -19.72
N HIS A 76 -1.75 12.30 -19.02
CA HIS A 76 -1.68 12.43 -17.57
C HIS A 76 -3.05 12.17 -16.94
N PRO A 77 -3.68 11.00 -17.15
CA PRO A 77 -5.02 10.71 -16.63
C PRO A 77 -5.14 10.78 -15.10
N ASN A 78 -4.02 10.62 -14.40
CA ASN A 78 -3.93 10.64 -12.96
C ASN A 78 -2.46 10.78 -12.55
N HIS A 79 -2.22 11.10 -11.29
CA HIS A 79 -0.91 11.31 -10.68
C HIS A 79 0.13 10.19 -10.90
N ARG A 80 -0.25 9.02 -11.47
CA ARG A 80 0.67 7.92 -11.78
C ARG A 80 1.42 8.13 -13.09
N THR A 81 0.89 8.94 -14.02
CA THR A 81 1.62 9.32 -15.22
C THR A 81 2.28 10.68 -14.94
N ALA A 82 3.59 10.79 -15.18
CA ALA A 82 4.34 11.97 -14.78
C ALA A 82 3.72 13.25 -15.38
N ALA A 83 3.64 14.32 -14.60
CA ALA A 83 3.17 15.59 -15.11
C ALA A 83 4.02 16.04 -16.31
N GLY A 84 3.35 16.44 -17.39
CA GLY A 84 3.91 16.73 -18.69
C GLY A 84 4.06 15.52 -19.61
N SER A 85 3.59 14.33 -19.22
CA SER A 85 3.60 13.15 -20.10
C SER A 85 2.61 13.28 -21.25
N VAL A 86 2.99 12.75 -22.40
CA VAL A 86 2.28 12.91 -23.67
C VAL A 86 2.04 11.54 -24.31
N GLN A 87 0.93 11.41 -25.05
CA GLN A 87 0.73 10.32 -26.00
C GLN A 87 1.04 10.75 -27.43
N GLY A 88 1.20 12.06 -27.66
CA GLY A 88 1.46 12.63 -28.98
C GLY A 88 0.21 12.70 -29.84
N ASP A 89 0.36 13.18 -31.08
CA ASP A 89 -0.75 13.33 -32.05
C ASP A 89 -1.11 12.02 -32.76
N ALA A 90 -0.31 10.96 -32.62
CA ALA A 90 -0.54 9.73 -33.39
C ALA A 90 -1.90 9.03 -33.07
N PRO A 91 -2.36 8.94 -31.81
CA PRO A 91 -3.64 8.34 -31.49
C PRO A 91 -4.83 9.12 -32.05
N THR A 92 -5.79 8.41 -32.65
CA THR A 92 -7.06 8.98 -33.10
C THR A 92 -8.24 8.32 -32.38
N GLY A 93 -9.44 8.89 -32.45
CA GLY A 93 -10.66 8.37 -31.86
C GLY A 93 -11.74 9.43 -31.67
N MET A 94 -12.82 9.05 -30.99
CA MET A 94 -13.93 9.92 -30.62
C MET A 94 -14.49 9.52 -29.27
N ILE A 95 -15.06 10.48 -28.53
CA ILE A 95 -16.00 10.21 -27.45
C ILE A 95 -17.36 10.84 -27.77
N THR A 96 -18.44 10.21 -27.34
CA THR A 96 -19.81 10.71 -27.51
C THR A 96 -20.59 10.54 -26.22
N SER A 97 -21.25 11.60 -25.77
CA SER A 97 -22.04 11.59 -24.54
C SER A 97 -23.27 10.69 -24.66
N ASP A 98 -23.83 10.32 -23.51
CA ASP A 98 -25.19 9.80 -23.42
C ASP A 98 -26.21 10.84 -23.91
N ILE A 99 -27.44 10.38 -24.21
CA ILE A 99 -28.53 11.27 -24.66
C ILE A 99 -28.96 12.13 -23.48
N VAL A 100 -29.11 13.42 -23.76
CA VAL A 100 -29.69 14.38 -22.82
C VAL A 100 -30.83 15.16 -23.46
N THR A 101 -31.79 15.60 -22.65
CA THR A 101 -32.84 16.53 -23.08
C THR A 101 -32.32 17.94 -22.87
N LEU A 102 -32.20 18.69 -23.96
CA LEU A 102 -31.80 20.09 -23.91
C LEU A 102 -32.89 20.91 -23.25
N THR A 103 -32.50 21.74 -22.29
CA THR A 103 -33.40 22.71 -21.62
C THR A 103 -33.10 24.15 -22.05
N THR A 104 -32.00 24.34 -22.78
CA THR A 104 -31.56 25.59 -23.40
C THR A 104 -31.15 25.35 -24.84
N ASN A 105 -31.12 26.42 -25.63
CA ASN A 105 -30.53 26.46 -26.97
C ASN A 105 -29.11 27.05 -26.95
N ARG A 106 -28.49 27.21 -25.78
CA ARG A 106 -27.13 27.73 -25.64
C ARG A 106 -26.12 26.60 -25.41
N PHE A 107 -25.04 26.62 -26.17
CA PHE A 107 -23.89 25.73 -25.99
C PHE A 107 -22.65 26.57 -25.65
N THR A 108 -21.89 26.15 -24.64
CA THR A 108 -20.58 26.72 -24.32
C THR A 108 -19.55 25.64 -24.07
N CYS A 109 -18.28 25.89 -24.37
CA CYS A 109 -17.16 25.08 -23.91
C CYS A 109 -15.87 25.90 -23.92
N LEU A 110 -14.84 25.42 -23.24
CA LEU A 110 -13.46 25.78 -23.52
C LEU A 110 -12.93 24.86 -24.63
N LEU A 111 -12.29 25.43 -25.65
CA LEU A 111 -11.86 24.68 -26.84
C LEU A 111 -10.49 25.17 -27.36
N GLY A 112 -9.58 24.25 -27.61
CA GLY A 112 -8.26 24.43 -28.21
C GLY A 112 -7.85 23.21 -29.05
N GLY A 113 -6.58 23.12 -29.45
CA GLY A 113 -6.03 22.07 -30.31
C GLY A 113 -6.07 22.40 -31.80
N GLY A 114 -6.09 21.37 -32.65
CA GLY A 114 -6.07 21.45 -34.10
C GLY A 114 -7.24 22.23 -34.70
N GLN A 115 -7.03 22.80 -35.88
CA GLN A 115 -7.99 23.64 -36.59
C GLN A 115 -8.76 22.90 -37.70
N ASN A 116 -8.53 21.60 -37.91
CA ASN A 116 -9.17 20.89 -38.99
C ASN A 116 -10.59 20.49 -38.58
N PHE A 117 -11.55 21.24 -39.12
CA PHE A 117 -12.98 21.11 -38.84
C PHE A 117 -13.55 19.71 -39.17
N ASP A 118 -12.87 18.89 -39.96
CA ASP A 118 -13.30 17.52 -40.30
C ASP A 118 -12.59 16.43 -39.48
N GLN A 119 -11.53 16.78 -38.75
CA GLN A 119 -10.68 15.80 -38.07
C GLN A 119 -10.60 16.02 -36.57
N GLU A 120 -10.42 17.26 -36.09
CA GLU A 120 -10.39 17.58 -34.67
C GLU A 120 -11.57 18.52 -34.35
N TYR A 121 -12.64 18.02 -33.75
CA TYR A 121 -13.83 18.85 -33.52
C TYR A 121 -14.65 18.44 -32.30
N ILE A 122 -15.42 19.40 -31.79
CA ILE A 122 -16.57 19.16 -30.91
C ILE A 122 -17.86 19.45 -31.68
N ALA A 123 -18.85 18.59 -31.54
CA ALA A 123 -20.13 18.71 -32.24
C ALA A 123 -21.33 18.43 -31.32
N VAL A 124 -22.44 19.13 -31.57
CA VAL A 124 -23.75 18.84 -30.95
C VAL A 124 -24.62 18.12 -31.98
N LEU A 125 -25.11 16.94 -31.58
CA LEU A 125 -25.89 16.03 -32.41
C LEU A 125 -27.32 15.96 -31.88
N VAL A 126 -28.30 16.42 -32.65
CA VAL A 126 -29.72 16.42 -32.29
C VAL A 126 -30.43 15.26 -32.98
N LYS A 127 -31.20 14.49 -32.22
CA LYS A 127 -31.87 13.28 -32.72
C LYS A 127 -32.91 13.62 -33.80
N ALA A 128 -32.97 12.82 -34.86
CA ALA A 128 -33.88 12.98 -35.98
C ALA A 128 -35.32 12.51 -35.67
N THR A 129 -35.97 13.11 -34.68
CA THR A 129 -37.42 12.90 -34.42
C THR A 129 -38.26 13.44 -35.58
N PRO A 130 -39.53 13.03 -35.74
CA PRO A 130 -40.41 13.58 -36.78
C PRO A 130 -40.49 15.12 -36.74
N GLU A 131 -40.52 15.72 -35.55
CA GLU A 131 -40.53 17.16 -35.34
C GLU A 131 -39.20 17.80 -35.77
N ASN A 132 -38.07 17.19 -35.42
CA ASN A 132 -36.74 17.64 -35.85
C ASN A 132 -36.55 17.54 -37.36
N ARG A 133 -37.03 16.47 -38.00
CA ARG A 133 -36.99 16.32 -39.48
C ARG A 133 -37.76 17.44 -40.15
N GLN A 134 -38.98 17.73 -39.67
CA GLN A 134 -39.79 18.82 -40.21
C GLN A 134 -39.09 20.18 -40.03
N ARG A 135 -38.40 20.41 -38.91
CA ARG A 135 -37.66 21.65 -38.67
C ARG A 135 -36.36 21.76 -39.46
N PHE A 136 -35.66 20.66 -39.67
CA PHE A 136 -34.29 20.67 -40.22
C PHE A 136 -34.22 20.41 -41.72
N GLU A 137 -35.22 19.72 -42.30
CA GLU A 137 -35.24 19.35 -43.72
C GLU A 137 -36.14 20.25 -44.58
N VAL A 138 -37.03 21.07 -43.98
CA VAL A 138 -38.10 21.77 -44.72
C VAL A 138 -37.92 23.30 -44.80
N ASP A 139 -37.05 23.95 -44.01
CA ASP A 139 -36.87 25.41 -44.09
C ASP A 139 -35.39 25.86 -43.98
N PRO A 140 -34.79 26.40 -45.06
CA PRO A 140 -33.41 26.92 -45.07
C PRO A 140 -33.29 28.38 -44.58
N ARG A 141 -34.36 29.03 -44.10
CA ARG A 141 -34.31 30.42 -43.59
C ARG A 141 -34.36 30.44 -42.06
N ASP A 142 -33.67 31.40 -41.47
CA ASP A 142 -33.81 31.73 -40.05
C ASP A 142 -35.21 32.37 -39.84
N PRO A 143 -36.12 31.75 -39.07
CA PRO A 143 -37.48 32.28 -38.88
C PRO A 143 -37.50 33.65 -38.20
N ASP A 144 -36.42 34.03 -37.50
CA ASP A 144 -36.34 35.31 -36.78
C ASP A 144 -35.56 36.40 -37.56
N SER A 145 -34.70 36.04 -38.52
CA SER A 145 -33.82 37.01 -39.21
C SER A 145 -33.89 37.03 -40.74
N GLY A 146 -34.55 36.04 -41.38
CA GLY A 146 -34.72 35.99 -42.84
C GLY A 146 -33.41 35.88 -43.65
N ARG A 147 -32.26 35.64 -43.00
CA ARG A 147 -30.95 35.49 -43.67
C ARG A 147 -30.62 34.02 -43.97
N SER A 148 -29.80 33.83 -45.02
CA SER A 148 -29.14 32.55 -45.32
C SER A 148 -28.02 32.29 -44.31
N ILE A 149 -27.88 31.03 -43.87
CA ILE A 149 -27.17 30.67 -42.63
C ILE A 149 -25.88 29.92 -42.95
N PRO A 150 -24.77 30.14 -42.21
CA PRO A 150 -23.44 29.75 -42.67
C PRO A 150 -23.03 28.28 -42.46
N PHE A 151 -23.87 27.40 -41.89
CA PHE A 151 -23.50 25.99 -41.68
C PHE A 151 -24.65 25.02 -42.04
N PRO A 152 -24.39 23.97 -42.85
CA PRO A 152 -25.39 22.98 -43.18
C PRO A 152 -25.68 22.07 -41.98
N ARG A 153 -26.97 21.78 -41.75
CA ARG A 153 -27.42 20.69 -40.88
C ARG A 153 -27.10 19.37 -41.59
N VAL A 154 -25.95 18.80 -41.30
CA VAL A 154 -25.55 17.53 -41.94
C VAL A 154 -26.27 16.40 -41.21
N ARG A 155 -27.21 15.77 -41.90
CA ARG A 155 -27.75 14.49 -41.43
C ARG A 155 -26.61 13.47 -41.49
N LEU A 156 -26.31 12.85 -40.36
CA LEU A 156 -25.28 11.80 -40.32
C LEU A 156 -25.70 10.63 -41.21
N SER A 157 -24.72 9.86 -41.70
CA SER A 157 -24.95 8.75 -42.63
C SER A 157 -25.85 7.64 -42.07
N ASP A 158 -25.96 7.52 -40.75
CA ASP A 158 -26.89 6.62 -40.05
C ASP A 158 -28.35 7.11 -40.11
N GLY A 159 -28.58 8.37 -40.48
CA GLY A 159 -29.88 9.00 -40.55
C GLY A 159 -30.55 9.29 -39.20
N GLU A 160 -29.88 9.00 -38.08
CA GLU A 160 -30.43 9.04 -36.72
C GLU A 160 -30.26 10.41 -36.04
N TYR A 161 -29.23 11.17 -36.44
CA TYR A 161 -28.92 12.48 -35.87
C TYR A 161 -28.61 13.53 -36.94
N TYR A 162 -28.87 14.77 -36.57
CA TYR A 162 -28.39 15.96 -37.27
C TYR A 162 -27.26 16.59 -36.48
N GLU A 163 -26.15 16.86 -37.14
CA GLU A 163 -25.15 17.76 -36.59
C GLU A 163 -25.65 19.20 -36.74
N VAL A 164 -25.87 19.87 -35.61
CA VAL A 164 -26.45 21.23 -35.57
C VAL A 164 -25.42 22.29 -35.18
N LEU A 165 -24.28 21.85 -34.65
CA LEU A 165 -23.15 22.67 -34.30
C LEU A 165 -21.90 21.80 -34.42
N ARG A 166 -20.85 22.37 -34.99
CA ARG A 166 -19.49 21.86 -34.93
C ARG A 166 -18.55 23.03 -34.71
N GLU A 167 -17.52 22.83 -33.93
CA GLU A 167 -16.44 23.79 -33.69
C GLU A 167 -15.11 23.05 -33.55
N THR A 168 -14.01 23.75 -33.81
CA THR A 168 -12.65 23.22 -33.75
C THR A 168 -11.70 24.21 -33.06
N GLY A 169 -10.48 23.75 -32.79
CA GLY A 169 -9.40 24.57 -32.27
C GLY A 169 -8.85 25.55 -33.30
N ARG A 170 -7.66 26.08 -33.06
CA ARG A 170 -7.01 27.10 -33.94
C ARG A 170 -5.54 26.81 -34.17
N ASN A 171 -5.14 25.54 -34.07
CA ASN A 171 -3.73 25.16 -33.96
C ASN A 171 -3.07 25.90 -32.78
N GLU A 172 -3.75 25.89 -31.64
CA GLU A 172 -3.32 26.55 -30.42
C GLU A 172 -3.66 25.64 -29.23
N GLU A 173 -2.70 25.43 -28.33
CA GLU A 173 -2.95 24.67 -27.11
C GLU A 173 -4.01 25.38 -26.27
N ALA A 174 -3.82 26.69 -26.03
CA ALA A 174 -4.70 27.55 -25.24
C ALA A 174 -6.18 27.42 -25.62
N MET A 175 -7.00 27.00 -24.65
CA MET A 175 -8.44 26.92 -24.86
C MET A 175 -9.09 28.30 -24.79
N ARG A 176 -9.98 28.58 -25.75
CA ARG A 176 -10.84 29.77 -25.75
C ARG A 176 -12.27 29.38 -25.37
N ARG A 177 -13.00 30.29 -24.73
CA ARG A 177 -14.45 30.12 -24.53
C ARG A 177 -15.17 30.20 -25.88
N VAL A 178 -15.75 29.10 -26.30
CA VAL A 178 -16.80 29.04 -27.33
C VAL A 178 -18.14 29.28 -26.64
N SER A 179 -18.97 30.14 -27.20
CA SER A 179 -20.37 30.31 -26.78
C SER A 179 -21.22 30.55 -28.01
N MET A 180 -22.20 29.69 -28.24
CA MET A 180 -23.05 29.72 -29.42
C MET A 180 -24.52 29.53 -29.04
N THR A 181 -25.40 30.18 -29.81
CA THR A 181 -26.84 29.95 -29.77
C THR A 181 -27.21 29.02 -30.91
N MET A 182 -27.77 27.86 -30.58
CA MET A 182 -28.28 26.87 -31.51
C MET A 182 -29.74 27.22 -31.88
N SER A 183 -29.93 28.20 -32.77
CA SER A 183 -31.25 28.82 -33.04
C SER A 183 -32.39 27.87 -33.41
N TYR A 184 -32.07 26.67 -33.93
CA TYR A 184 -33.04 25.65 -34.33
C TYR A 184 -33.32 24.58 -33.27
N VAL A 185 -32.50 24.54 -32.23
CA VAL A 185 -32.71 23.67 -31.09
C VAL A 185 -33.81 24.27 -30.21
N ARG A 186 -34.70 23.43 -29.72
CA ARG A 186 -35.75 23.78 -28.78
C ARG A 186 -35.54 23.04 -27.47
N SER A 187 -36.00 23.65 -26.37
CA SER A 187 -36.11 22.94 -25.10
C SER A 187 -36.99 21.70 -25.30
N GLY A 188 -36.55 20.55 -24.80
CA GLY A 188 -37.16 19.24 -25.04
C GLY A 188 -36.43 18.38 -26.09
N ASP A 189 -35.59 18.96 -26.94
CA ASP A 189 -34.87 18.19 -27.96
C ASP A 189 -33.86 17.22 -27.33
N GLN A 190 -33.82 16.00 -27.85
CA GLN A 190 -32.84 14.99 -27.45
C GLN A 190 -31.53 15.20 -28.22
N ALA A 191 -30.42 15.34 -27.50
CA ALA A 191 -29.11 15.57 -28.10
C ALA A 191 -27.98 14.78 -27.43
N ARG A 192 -26.85 14.71 -28.11
CA ARG A 192 -25.56 14.23 -27.61
C ARG A 192 -24.46 15.20 -28.01
N VAL A 193 -23.35 15.20 -27.29
CA VAL A 193 -22.12 15.90 -27.68
C VAL A 193 -21.09 14.87 -28.12
N ARG A 194 -20.38 15.16 -29.21
CA ARG A 194 -19.26 14.36 -29.71
C ARG A 194 -17.99 15.19 -29.66
N ILE A 195 -16.90 14.59 -29.21
CA ILE A 195 -15.55 15.14 -29.34
C ILE A 195 -14.76 14.15 -30.19
N ALA A 196 -14.10 14.66 -31.23
CA ALA A 196 -13.40 13.87 -32.23
C ALA A 196 -11.97 14.37 -32.38
N ASP A 197 -11.06 13.41 -32.51
CA ASP A 197 -9.66 13.60 -32.84
C ASP A 197 -9.26 12.51 -33.85
N LEU A 198 -9.30 12.83 -35.13
CA LEU A 198 -9.18 11.85 -36.22
C LEU A 198 -7.89 12.00 -37.03
N SER A 199 -7.01 12.91 -36.64
CA SER A 199 -5.80 13.26 -37.36
C SER A 199 -4.57 12.80 -36.61
N SER A 200 -3.56 12.35 -37.35
CA SER A 200 -2.22 12.09 -36.81
C SER A 200 -1.19 13.15 -37.24
N GLY A 201 -1.67 14.32 -37.69
CA GLY A 201 -0.83 15.42 -38.15
C GLY A 201 -0.17 16.20 -37.01
N ALA A 202 0.61 17.23 -37.33
CA ALA A 202 1.34 18.04 -36.33
C ALA A 202 0.46 18.83 -35.34
N TRP A 203 -0.86 18.84 -35.56
CA TRP A 203 -1.90 19.39 -34.69
C TRP A 203 -3.05 18.38 -34.53
N GLY A 204 -2.75 17.08 -34.63
CA GLY A 204 -3.70 15.98 -34.52
C GLY A 204 -4.09 15.72 -33.06
N HIS A 205 -4.67 16.74 -32.42
CA HIS A 205 -5.24 16.65 -31.08
C HIS A 205 -6.27 17.75 -30.83
N ILE A 206 -7.13 17.55 -29.83
CA ILE A 206 -8.13 18.52 -29.38
C ILE A 206 -8.08 18.71 -27.87
N ASN A 207 -8.27 19.96 -27.44
CA ASN A 207 -8.40 20.32 -26.03
C ASN A 207 -9.82 20.82 -25.75
N VAL A 208 -10.55 20.19 -24.81
CA VAL A 208 -11.94 20.54 -24.46
C VAL A 208 -12.16 20.52 -22.96
N ASP A 209 -12.87 21.52 -22.44
CA ASP A 209 -13.23 21.63 -21.03
C ASP A 209 -14.54 22.43 -20.83
N ASP A 210 -15.11 22.41 -19.62
CA ASP A 210 -16.22 23.23 -19.14
C ASP A 210 -17.41 23.31 -20.11
N ILE A 211 -17.97 22.15 -20.48
CA ILE A 211 -19.11 22.09 -21.40
C ILE A 211 -20.37 22.58 -20.67
N GLY A 212 -20.89 23.71 -21.13
CA GLY A 212 -22.16 24.26 -20.69
C GLY A 212 -23.27 23.90 -21.66
N LEU A 213 -24.10 22.94 -21.26
CA LEU A 213 -25.31 22.54 -21.95
C LEU A 213 -26.37 22.26 -20.86
N SER A 214 -27.33 23.16 -20.64
CA SER A 214 -28.34 22.89 -19.61
C SER A 214 -29.23 21.76 -20.09
N ALA A 215 -29.11 20.59 -19.49
CA ALA A 215 -29.80 19.39 -19.95
C ALA A 215 -30.35 18.59 -18.76
N SER A 216 -31.57 18.08 -18.90
CA SER A 216 -32.12 17.04 -18.03
C SER A 216 -31.85 15.70 -18.70
N ALA A 217 -31.20 14.74 -18.03
CA ALA A 217 -30.92 13.43 -18.63
C ALA A 217 -32.23 12.79 -19.14
N THR A 218 -32.33 12.50 -20.44
CA THR A 218 -33.45 11.69 -20.95
C THR A 218 -33.06 10.24 -20.87
N SER A 219 -33.90 9.40 -20.27
CA SER A 219 -33.72 7.95 -20.29
C SER A 219 -33.76 7.43 -21.73
N SER A 220 -32.62 7.13 -22.34
CA SER A 220 -32.57 6.09 -23.37
C SER A 220 -32.97 4.78 -22.71
N LEU A 221 -33.85 3.98 -23.34
CA LEU A 221 -34.30 2.69 -22.81
C LEU A 221 -33.12 1.91 -22.23
N ALA A 222 -33.04 1.85 -20.91
CA ALA A 222 -31.96 1.17 -20.22
C ALA A 222 -32.07 -0.31 -20.55
N SER A 223 -30.95 -0.92 -20.96
CA SER A 223 -30.85 -2.37 -20.99
C SER A 223 -31.10 -2.88 -19.58
N ARG A 224 -32.00 -3.85 -19.46
CA ARG A 224 -32.37 -4.44 -18.18
C ARG A 224 -31.55 -5.70 -18.01
N ILE A 225 -30.99 -5.90 -16.83
CA ILE A 225 -30.31 -7.15 -16.46
C ILE A 225 -31.17 -7.82 -15.41
N HIS A 226 -31.53 -9.07 -15.65
CA HIS A 226 -32.30 -9.88 -14.73
C HIS A 226 -31.37 -10.86 -14.02
N VAL A 227 -31.36 -10.82 -12.70
CA VAL A 227 -30.50 -11.63 -11.85
C VAL A 227 -31.32 -12.68 -11.13
N THR A 228 -30.95 -13.94 -11.32
CA THR A 228 -31.58 -15.10 -10.67
C THR A 228 -30.59 -15.90 -9.85
N ASP A 229 -31.10 -16.69 -8.91
CA ASP A 229 -30.32 -17.70 -8.18
C ASP A 229 -30.21 -19.02 -8.97
N GLU A 230 -29.54 -20.03 -8.40
CA GLU A 230 -29.39 -21.35 -9.02
C GLU A 230 -30.71 -22.11 -9.26
N THR A 231 -31.81 -21.74 -8.60
CA THR A 231 -33.15 -22.32 -8.82
C THR A 231 -33.93 -21.59 -9.91
N GLY A 232 -33.45 -20.41 -10.33
CA GLY A 232 -34.13 -19.53 -11.29
C GLY A 232 -35.06 -18.52 -10.62
N ALA A 233 -35.05 -18.42 -9.29
CA ALA A 233 -35.81 -17.40 -8.57
C ALA A 233 -35.13 -16.04 -8.66
N ASN A 234 -35.93 -14.97 -8.67
CA ASN A 234 -35.44 -13.58 -8.69
C ASN A 234 -34.54 -13.33 -7.47
N LEU A 235 -33.34 -12.80 -7.71
CA LEU A 235 -32.36 -12.60 -6.66
C LEU A 235 -32.19 -11.11 -6.35
N PRO A 236 -32.87 -10.57 -5.31
CA PRO A 236 -32.74 -9.18 -4.92
C PRO A 236 -31.42 -8.89 -4.21
N GLY A 237 -30.94 -7.65 -4.33
CA GLY A 237 -29.78 -7.18 -3.60
C GLY A 237 -28.43 -7.72 -4.12
N ALA A 238 -28.36 -8.16 -5.38
CA ALA A 238 -27.14 -8.61 -6.04
C ALA A 238 -26.49 -7.45 -6.82
N GLU A 239 -25.19 -7.26 -6.65
CA GLU A 239 -24.42 -6.25 -7.38
C GLU A 239 -24.17 -6.72 -8.81
N VAL A 240 -24.42 -5.86 -9.80
CA VAL A 240 -24.27 -6.16 -11.23
C VAL A 240 -23.19 -5.27 -11.85
N PHE A 241 -22.28 -5.89 -12.59
CA PHE A 241 -21.15 -5.26 -13.26
C PHE A 241 -21.23 -5.48 -14.76
N VAL A 242 -20.96 -4.44 -15.55
CA VAL A 242 -20.84 -4.51 -17.01
C VAL A 242 -19.45 -4.03 -17.40
N ASN A 243 -18.69 -4.89 -18.08
CA ASN A 243 -17.27 -4.73 -18.37
C ASN A 243 -16.44 -4.39 -17.12
N GLY A 244 -16.85 -4.93 -15.98
CA GLY A 244 -16.23 -4.69 -14.67
C GLY A 244 -16.67 -3.41 -13.96
N THR A 245 -17.50 -2.55 -14.56
CA THR A 245 -18.04 -1.35 -13.89
C THR A 245 -19.34 -1.68 -13.19
N LEU A 246 -19.46 -1.33 -11.90
CA LEU A 246 -20.70 -1.49 -11.14
C LEU A 246 -21.83 -0.65 -11.77
N ARG A 247 -22.94 -1.29 -12.13
CA ARG A 247 -24.13 -0.64 -12.71
C ARG A 247 -25.26 -0.45 -11.72
N GLY A 248 -25.31 -1.26 -10.67
CA GLY A 248 -26.35 -1.16 -9.65
C GLY A 248 -26.54 -2.46 -8.89
N THR A 249 -27.62 -2.49 -8.11
CA THR A 249 -28.03 -3.64 -7.31
C THR A 249 -29.44 -4.07 -7.72
N SER A 250 -29.68 -5.37 -7.85
CA SER A 250 -30.98 -5.91 -8.26
C SER A 250 -32.09 -5.60 -7.25
N ASP A 251 -33.26 -5.25 -7.75
CA ASP A 251 -34.45 -4.99 -6.94
C ASP A 251 -35.19 -6.28 -6.52
N ALA A 252 -36.36 -6.15 -5.89
CA ALA A 252 -37.21 -7.28 -5.46
C ALA A 252 -37.60 -8.23 -6.60
N THR A 253 -37.57 -7.77 -7.85
CA THR A 253 -37.86 -8.55 -9.05
C THR A 253 -36.60 -9.13 -9.71
N GLY A 254 -35.43 -8.98 -9.09
CA GLY A 254 -34.15 -9.41 -9.65
C GLY A 254 -33.62 -8.46 -10.73
N MET A 255 -34.25 -7.31 -10.96
CA MET A 255 -33.94 -6.45 -12.10
C MET A 255 -32.96 -5.33 -11.75
N VAL A 256 -32.07 -5.03 -12.68
CA VAL A 256 -31.17 -3.86 -12.66
C VAL A 256 -31.34 -3.07 -13.95
N SER A 257 -31.58 -1.77 -13.82
CA SER A 257 -31.48 -0.82 -14.94
C SER A 257 -30.00 -0.48 -15.16
N ALA A 258 -29.38 -1.06 -16.19
CA ALA A 258 -27.92 -1.04 -16.36
C ALA A 258 -27.39 0.05 -17.31
N GLY A 259 -28.25 0.99 -17.72
CA GLY A 259 -27.93 1.95 -18.77
C GLY A 259 -27.78 1.26 -20.13
N ILE A 260 -26.93 1.78 -21.01
CA ILE A 260 -26.65 1.16 -22.32
C ILE A 260 -25.73 -0.04 -22.12
N VAL A 261 -26.21 -1.23 -22.51
CA VAL A 261 -25.41 -2.45 -22.63
C VAL A 261 -25.38 -2.87 -24.11
N ARG A 262 -24.19 -3.06 -24.67
CA ARG A 262 -23.98 -3.42 -26.08
C ARG A 262 -23.77 -4.92 -26.24
N ALA A 263 -24.07 -5.42 -27.44
CA ALA A 263 -23.75 -6.79 -27.80
C ALA A 263 -22.25 -7.05 -27.60
N GLY A 264 -21.92 -8.12 -26.87
CA GLY A 264 -20.54 -8.50 -26.54
C GLY A 264 -20.01 -7.96 -25.20
N ASP A 265 -20.72 -7.03 -24.55
CA ASP A 265 -20.35 -6.57 -23.21
C ASP A 265 -20.36 -7.73 -22.21
N ARG A 266 -19.41 -7.75 -21.28
CA ARG A 266 -19.26 -8.82 -20.28
C ARG A 266 -20.02 -8.46 -19.01
N ILE A 267 -20.99 -9.29 -18.64
CA ILE A 267 -21.82 -9.09 -17.46
C ILE A 267 -21.41 -10.09 -16.38
N ALA A 268 -21.22 -9.58 -15.16
CA ALA A 268 -21.02 -10.37 -13.96
C ALA A 268 -21.92 -9.86 -12.84
N ALA A 269 -22.38 -10.77 -11.98
CA ALA A 269 -23.13 -10.42 -10.78
C ALA A 269 -22.58 -11.16 -9.56
N ARG A 270 -22.75 -10.55 -8.38
CA ARG A 270 -22.45 -11.21 -7.11
C ARG A 270 -23.45 -10.80 -6.03
N LYS A 271 -23.76 -11.74 -5.13
CA LYS A 271 -24.64 -11.53 -3.98
C LYS A 271 -23.87 -11.82 -2.70
N ARG A 272 -23.79 -10.85 -1.80
CA ARG A 272 -23.24 -11.07 -0.46
C ARG A 272 -24.17 -11.97 0.33
N ILE A 273 -23.63 -13.07 0.85
CA ILE A 273 -24.32 -14.09 1.64
C ILE A 273 -23.97 -13.97 3.12
N LEU A 274 -22.71 -13.67 3.41
CA LEU A 274 -22.16 -13.63 4.77
C LEU A 274 -21.19 -12.45 4.92
N GLU A 275 -21.14 -11.89 6.11
CA GLU A 275 -20.08 -10.98 6.55
C GLU A 275 -19.61 -11.43 7.93
N GLU A 276 -18.31 -11.70 8.06
CA GLU A 276 -17.70 -12.17 9.29
C GLU A 276 -16.99 -11.04 10.03
N ARG A 277 -17.24 -10.97 11.33
CA ARG A 277 -16.75 -9.92 12.23
C ARG A 277 -15.27 -10.14 12.59
N THR A 278 -14.59 -9.06 12.95
CA THR A 278 -13.29 -9.10 13.64
C THR A 278 -13.27 -8.22 14.87
N TYR A 279 -12.47 -8.62 15.86
CA TYR A 279 -12.20 -7.81 17.05
C TYR A 279 -11.19 -6.68 16.77
N ARG A 280 -10.42 -6.78 15.67
CA ARG A 280 -9.38 -5.80 15.33
C ARG A 280 -10.00 -4.47 14.92
N ASN A 281 -9.45 -3.39 15.49
CA ASN A 281 -9.88 -2.04 15.14
C ASN A 281 -9.43 -1.64 13.74
N GLY A 282 -10.04 -0.59 13.20
CA GLY A 282 -9.70 -0.07 11.87
C GLY A 282 -10.17 -0.92 10.69
N HIS A 283 -11.05 -1.90 10.91
CA HIS A 283 -11.61 -2.80 9.89
C HIS A 283 -13.10 -2.52 9.61
N GLY A 284 -13.60 -1.34 9.98
CA GLY A 284 -15.03 -1.00 9.90
C GLY A 284 -15.47 -0.39 8.59
N ALA A 285 -14.54 0.06 7.74
CA ALA A 285 -14.89 0.80 6.53
C ALA A 285 -15.78 -0.05 5.60
N GLY A 286 -16.84 0.58 5.08
CA GLY A 286 -17.84 -0.08 4.24
C GLY A 286 -18.80 -1.02 5.00
N SER A 287 -18.81 -1.02 6.33
CA SER A 287 -19.77 -1.76 7.17
C SER A 287 -20.15 -0.97 8.43
N THR A 288 -21.13 -1.48 9.18
CA THR A 288 -21.49 -0.96 10.52
C THR A 288 -20.70 -1.63 11.66
N GLN A 289 -19.82 -2.58 11.32
CA GLN A 289 -19.01 -3.35 12.24
C GLN A 289 -17.61 -3.57 11.66
N ASN A 290 -16.62 -3.83 12.51
CA ASN A 290 -15.33 -4.33 12.05
C ASN A 290 -15.53 -5.73 11.44
N TRP A 291 -15.05 -5.92 10.20
CA TRP A 291 -15.24 -7.15 9.45
C TRP A 291 -13.94 -7.60 8.80
N LYS A 292 -13.75 -8.92 8.72
CA LYS A 292 -12.52 -9.52 8.19
C LYS A 292 -12.72 -10.07 6.78
N TYR A 293 -13.84 -10.73 6.53
CA TYR A 293 -14.20 -11.15 5.18
C TYR A 293 -15.70 -11.17 4.95
N ARG A 294 -16.06 -11.13 3.67
CA ARG A 294 -17.41 -11.35 3.15
C ARG A 294 -17.40 -12.54 2.22
N VAL A 295 -18.52 -13.26 2.18
CA VAL A 295 -18.73 -14.36 1.23
C VAL A 295 -19.78 -13.93 0.23
N TYR A 296 -19.44 -14.09 -1.04
CA TYR A 296 -20.32 -13.83 -2.16
C TYR A 296 -20.61 -15.11 -2.92
N ALA A 297 -21.87 -15.32 -3.31
CA ALA A 297 -22.17 -16.15 -4.48
C ALA A 297 -22.01 -15.30 -5.73
N THR A 298 -21.47 -15.87 -6.80
CA THR A 298 -21.17 -15.14 -8.03
C THR A 298 -21.78 -15.81 -9.25
N SER A 299 -21.87 -15.05 -10.34
CA SER A 299 -22.34 -15.56 -11.64
C SER A 299 -21.23 -16.15 -12.51
N ILE A 300 -19.97 -16.14 -12.06
CA ILE A 300 -18.83 -16.59 -12.86
C ILE A 300 -18.44 -18.00 -12.40
N PRO A 301 -18.77 -19.06 -13.15
CA PRO A 301 -18.25 -20.39 -12.89
C PRO A 301 -16.77 -20.46 -13.26
N ILE A 302 -15.99 -21.14 -12.41
CA ILE A 302 -14.62 -21.55 -12.71
C ILE A 302 -14.65 -23.00 -13.18
N GLY A 303 -14.31 -23.20 -14.46
CA GLY A 303 -14.22 -24.49 -15.10
C GLY A 303 -13.00 -25.28 -14.62
N ASN A 304 -13.08 -26.61 -14.71
CA ASN A 304 -11.97 -27.51 -14.36
C ASN A 304 -10.74 -27.32 -15.27
N ASP A 305 -10.93 -26.73 -16.45
CA ASP A 305 -9.89 -26.34 -17.41
C ASP A 305 -9.28 -24.95 -17.13
N GLY A 306 -9.76 -24.24 -16.10
CA GLY A 306 -9.34 -22.87 -15.79
C GLY A 306 -10.12 -21.78 -16.51
N SER A 307 -11.14 -22.12 -17.29
CA SER A 307 -12.03 -21.12 -17.88
C SER A 307 -12.84 -20.37 -16.82
N ALA A 308 -13.07 -19.08 -17.05
CA ALA A 308 -13.94 -18.23 -16.23
C ALA A 308 -14.87 -17.45 -17.15
N THR A 309 -16.11 -17.92 -17.30
CA THR A 309 -17.03 -17.41 -18.33
C THR A 309 -18.01 -16.39 -17.76
N GLN A 310 -17.96 -15.16 -18.27
CA GLN A 310 -18.96 -14.12 -18.01
C GLN A 310 -20.07 -14.16 -19.06
N VAL A 311 -21.26 -13.71 -18.69
CA VAL A 311 -22.38 -13.57 -19.63
C VAL A 311 -21.98 -12.53 -20.69
N SER A 312 -22.12 -12.88 -21.96
CA SER A 312 -21.93 -11.96 -23.07
C SER A 312 -23.29 -11.36 -23.41
N ALA A 313 -23.43 -10.05 -23.26
CA ALA A 313 -24.67 -9.36 -23.56
C ALA A 313 -25.07 -9.55 -25.02
N HIS A 314 -26.35 -9.70 -25.26
CA HIS A 314 -26.93 -9.70 -26.60
C HIS A 314 -27.11 -8.28 -27.14
N GLY A 315 -27.23 -7.27 -26.26
CA GLY A 315 -27.36 -5.86 -26.63
C GLY A 315 -28.77 -5.46 -27.08
N ASP A 316 -29.77 -6.30 -26.84
CA ASP A 316 -31.16 -6.05 -27.18
C ASP A 316 -31.90 -5.40 -26.00
N SER A 317 -32.18 -4.10 -26.09
CA SER A 317 -32.92 -3.37 -25.04
C SER A 317 -34.37 -3.86 -24.82
N ALA A 318 -34.94 -4.65 -25.74
CA ALA A 318 -36.30 -5.17 -25.62
C ALA A 318 -36.39 -6.35 -24.63
N ARG A 319 -35.32 -7.15 -24.50
CA ARG A 319 -35.27 -8.32 -23.60
C ARG A 319 -34.23 -8.12 -22.49
N PRO A 320 -34.51 -8.51 -21.24
CA PRO A 320 -33.48 -8.50 -20.22
C PRO A 320 -32.31 -9.45 -20.55
N GLU A 321 -31.10 -9.04 -20.18
CA GLU A 321 -29.94 -9.94 -20.14
C GLU A 321 -30.04 -10.82 -18.90
N GLU A 322 -29.97 -12.13 -19.07
CA GLU A 322 -30.15 -13.09 -17.97
C GLU A 322 -28.81 -13.46 -17.33
N VAL A 323 -28.69 -13.23 -16.02
CA VAL A 323 -27.49 -13.53 -15.25
C VAL A 323 -27.85 -14.40 -14.06
N ARG A 324 -27.26 -15.60 -13.99
CA ARG A 324 -27.49 -16.54 -12.89
C ARG A 324 -26.34 -16.48 -11.90
N VAL A 325 -26.64 -16.18 -10.64
CA VAL A 325 -25.72 -16.28 -9.51
C VAL A 325 -25.89 -17.65 -8.86
N SER A 326 -24.77 -18.29 -8.48
CA SER A 326 -24.81 -19.62 -7.86
C SER A 326 -23.95 -19.69 -6.60
N ARG A 327 -24.51 -20.34 -5.57
CA ARG A 327 -23.80 -20.70 -4.32
C ARG A 327 -22.67 -21.72 -4.51
N ASP A 328 -22.54 -22.32 -5.69
CA ASP A 328 -21.41 -23.16 -6.09
C ASP A 328 -20.22 -22.37 -6.65
N ASN A 329 -20.38 -21.06 -6.84
CA ASN A 329 -19.36 -20.14 -7.35
C ASN A 329 -19.06 -19.09 -6.28
N VAL A 330 -18.34 -19.49 -5.24
CA VAL A 330 -18.07 -18.64 -4.08
C VAL A 330 -16.87 -17.74 -4.30
N LEU A 331 -16.95 -16.51 -3.78
CA LEU A 331 -15.84 -15.58 -3.68
C LEU A 331 -15.79 -15.01 -2.26
N PHE A 332 -14.66 -15.22 -1.59
CA PHE A 332 -14.31 -14.60 -0.33
C PHE A 332 -13.60 -13.28 -0.61
N GLY A 333 -14.26 -12.18 -0.25
CA GLY A 333 -13.70 -10.83 -0.29
C GLY A 333 -13.11 -10.47 1.07
N LEU A 334 -11.79 -10.33 1.14
CA LEU A 334 -11.09 -10.02 2.39
C LEU A 334 -10.94 -8.50 2.61
N ASN A 335 -11.02 -8.07 3.86
CA ASN A 335 -10.72 -6.70 4.29
C ASN A 335 -9.34 -6.69 4.96
N ILE A 336 -8.39 -5.99 4.36
CA ILE A 336 -6.98 -6.01 4.78
C ILE A 336 -6.53 -4.61 5.19
N ASN A 337 -5.97 -4.49 6.38
CA ASN A 337 -5.28 -3.30 6.82
C ASN A 337 -3.77 -3.43 6.60
N VAL A 338 -3.19 -2.45 5.92
CA VAL A 338 -1.75 -2.38 5.65
C VAL A 338 -1.20 -1.10 6.27
N SER A 339 -0.16 -1.23 7.09
CA SER A 339 0.56 -0.10 7.68
C SER A 339 2.01 -0.11 7.22
N VAL A 340 2.46 0.99 6.64
CA VAL A 340 3.82 1.20 6.14
C VAL A 340 4.58 2.01 7.18
N GLU A 341 5.74 1.52 7.60
CA GLU A 341 6.48 2.04 8.77
C GLU A 341 6.94 3.48 8.59
N TRP A 342 7.33 3.87 7.37
CA TRP A 342 7.86 5.19 7.08
C TRP A 342 6.82 6.12 6.45
N ASP A 343 7.16 7.40 6.45
CA ASP A 343 6.50 8.45 5.69
C ASP A 343 6.77 8.25 4.19
N ALA A 344 5.91 7.45 3.56
CA ALA A 344 6.07 7.05 2.16
C ALA A 344 5.53 8.11 1.20
N THR A 345 6.31 8.40 0.16
CA THR A 345 5.88 9.29 -0.93
C THR A 345 4.65 8.76 -1.66
N PRO A 346 3.94 9.63 -2.40
CA PRO A 346 2.91 9.18 -3.33
C PRO A 346 3.41 8.11 -4.31
N ALA A 347 4.66 8.19 -4.79
CA ALA A 347 5.22 7.17 -5.68
C ALA A 347 5.40 5.81 -5.00
N GLU A 348 5.93 5.79 -3.77
CA GLU A 348 6.08 4.56 -2.99
C GLU A 348 4.73 3.96 -2.59
N VAL A 349 3.77 4.79 -2.15
CA VAL A 349 2.39 4.38 -1.89
C VAL A 349 1.77 3.77 -3.15
N ASN A 350 2.01 4.37 -4.32
CA ASN A 350 1.52 3.83 -5.59
C ASN A 350 2.11 2.46 -5.93
N GLN A 351 3.40 2.25 -5.69
CA GLN A 351 4.06 0.96 -5.89
C GLN A 351 3.47 -0.10 -4.96
N ILE A 352 3.38 0.19 -3.66
CA ILE A 352 2.80 -0.72 -2.67
C ILE A 352 1.35 -1.06 -3.03
N ARG A 353 0.57 -0.06 -3.46
CA ARG A 353 -0.80 -0.28 -3.91
C ARG A 353 -0.86 -1.24 -5.11
N GLN A 354 0.05 -1.09 -6.06
CA GLN A 354 0.13 -1.99 -7.20
C GLN A 354 0.46 -3.41 -6.76
N ASP A 355 1.47 -3.58 -5.90
CA ASP A 355 1.86 -4.90 -5.40
C ASP A 355 0.71 -5.60 -4.66
N LEU A 356 -0.08 -4.84 -3.88
CA LEU A 356 -1.26 -5.35 -3.18
C LEU A 356 -2.43 -5.68 -4.13
N ASN A 357 -2.63 -4.90 -5.19
CA ASN A 357 -3.60 -5.21 -6.24
C ASN A 357 -3.22 -6.50 -7.00
N ASP A 358 -1.94 -6.65 -7.31
CA ASP A 358 -1.42 -7.83 -7.99
C ASP A 358 -1.40 -9.05 -7.06
N THR A 359 -1.21 -8.85 -5.75
CA THR A 359 -1.43 -9.86 -4.71
C THR A 359 -2.86 -10.37 -4.73
N ALA A 360 -3.87 -9.49 -4.81
CA ALA A 360 -5.27 -9.91 -4.86
C ALA A 360 -5.56 -10.79 -6.09
N ALA A 361 -5.01 -10.43 -7.26
CA ALA A 361 -5.14 -11.22 -8.48
C ALA A 361 -4.40 -12.56 -8.40
N TYR A 362 -3.19 -12.57 -7.84
CA TYR A 362 -2.43 -13.79 -7.60
C TYR A 362 -3.17 -14.72 -6.65
N PHE A 363 -3.74 -14.19 -5.56
CA PHE A 363 -4.46 -14.96 -4.57
C PHE A 363 -5.76 -15.55 -5.13
N TYR A 364 -6.48 -14.78 -5.96
CA TYR A 364 -7.60 -15.26 -6.74
C TYR A 364 -7.21 -16.45 -7.63
N ASN A 365 -6.09 -16.36 -8.34
CA ASN A 365 -5.59 -17.48 -9.13
C ASN A 365 -5.17 -18.68 -8.24
N ALA A 366 -4.46 -18.45 -7.16
CA ALA A 366 -3.92 -19.49 -6.27
C ALA A 366 -5.02 -20.33 -5.59
N THR A 367 -6.19 -19.71 -5.37
CA THR A 367 -7.35 -20.30 -4.69
C THR A 367 -8.47 -20.72 -5.65
N ASP A 368 -8.13 -20.91 -6.93
CA ASP A 368 -9.06 -21.29 -7.99
C ASP A 368 -10.30 -20.39 -8.10
N GLY A 369 -10.10 -19.09 -7.90
CA GLY A 369 -11.07 -18.02 -8.05
C GLY A 369 -11.91 -17.76 -6.80
N GLN A 370 -11.56 -18.36 -5.66
CA GLN A 370 -12.42 -18.37 -4.49
C GLN A 370 -12.04 -17.33 -3.42
N PHE A 371 -10.84 -16.74 -3.44
CA PHE A 371 -10.45 -15.70 -2.49
C PHE A 371 -9.80 -14.51 -3.19
N THR A 372 -10.05 -13.30 -2.69
CA THR A 372 -9.37 -12.07 -3.15
C THR A 372 -9.39 -11.03 -2.04
N PHE A 373 -8.63 -9.95 -2.20
CA PHE A 373 -8.77 -8.76 -1.35
C PHE A 373 -9.89 -7.88 -1.92
N GLU A 374 -10.96 -7.67 -1.15
CA GLU A 374 -12.07 -6.79 -1.53
C GLU A 374 -11.78 -5.34 -1.14
N GLN A 375 -11.17 -5.15 0.03
CA GLN A 375 -10.89 -3.84 0.58
C GLN A 375 -9.49 -3.83 1.19
N ILE A 376 -8.77 -2.74 0.96
CA ILE A 376 -7.46 -2.50 1.52
C ILE A 376 -7.41 -1.09 2.10
N ASP A 377 -7.19 -0.99 3.41
CA ASP A 377 -6.87 0.28 4.06
C ASP A 377 -5.34 0.42 4.16
N LEU A 378 -4.77 1.28 3.32
CA LEU A 378 -3.34 1.50 3.21
C LEU A 378 -2.95 2.79 3.95
N ARG A 379 -2.19 2.63 5.03
CA ARG A 379 -1.77 3.72 5.91
C ARG A 379 -0.26 3.85 5.90
N THR A 380 0.24 5.06 5.76
CA THR A 380 1.67 5.35 5.93
C THR A 380 1.99 5.82 7.33
N ASP A 381 3.28 5.91 7.62
CA ASP A 381 3.79 6.52 8.84
C ASP A 381 3.47 5.73 10.12
N ALA A 382 3.45 4.40 10.00
CA ALA A 382 3.08 3.46 11.05
C ALA A 382 1.68 3.74 11.66
N ARG A 383 0.79 4.43 10.95
CA ARG A 383 -0.57 4.66 11.46
C ARG A 383 -1.36 3.37 11.48
N GLY A 384 -1.98 3.10 12.63
CA GLY A 384 -2.72 1.85 12.86
C GLY A 384 -1.83 0.61 12.95
N TRP A 385 -0.52 0.76 13.17
CA TRP A 385 0.47 -0.33 13.20
C TRP A 385 0.05 -1.55 14.02
N ASP A 386 -0.48 -1.34 15.24
CA ASP A 386 -0.93 -2.39 16.16
C ASP A 386 -2.17 -3.16 15.74
N ASN A 387 -2.95 -2.59 14.81
CA ASN A 387 -4.16 -3.21 14.29
C ASN A 387 -4.06 -3.54 12.79
N ALA A 388 -2.86 -3.44 12.21
CA ALA A 388 -2.62 -3.82 10.82
C ALA A 388 -2.57 -5.34 10.67
N ASP A 389 -2.98 -5.86 9.51
CA ASP A 389 -2.71 -7.24 9.12
C ASP A 389 -1.30 -7.36 8.55
N PHE A 390 -0.96 -6.45 7.63
CA PHE A 390 0.38 -6.34 7.05
C PHE A 390 1.10 -5.12 7.60
N ARG A 391 2.28 -5.35 8.17
CA ARG A 391 3.25 -4.33 8.55
C ARG A 391 4.38 -4.33 7.52
N VAL A 392 4.49 -3.26 6.75
CA VAL A 392 5.57 -3.08 5.77
C VAL A 392 6.67 -2.27 6.42
N HIS A 393 7.79 -2.92 6.71
CA HIS A 393 8.95 -2.33 7.40
C HIS A 393 9.86 -1.62 6.42
N ALA A 394 10.51 -0.53 6.88
CA ALA A 394 11.58 0.14 6.14
C ALA A 394 12.83 -0.76 5.99
N ASP A 395 12.93 -1.79 6.84
CA ASP A 395 14.00 -2.78 6.83
C ASP A 395 14.01 -3.58 5.52
N ARG A 396 15.01 -3.28 4.70
CA ARG A 396 15.30 -3.96 3.43
C ARG A 396 15.73 -5.41 3.59
N ASP A 397 16.26 -5.75 4.76
CA ASP A 397 16.92 -7.01 5.08
C ASP A 397 16.00 -7.97 5.86
N LEU A 398 14.77 -7.52 6.12
CA LEU A 398 13.72 -8.31 6.72
C LEU A 398 13.34 -9.46 5.77
N ARG A 399 13.42 -10.70 6.27
CA ARG A 399 12.78 -11.84 5.63
C ARG A 399 11.29 -11.76 5.98
N PRO A 400 10.38 -11.70 4.98
CA PRO A 400 8.96 -11.73 5.26
C PRO A 400 8.58 -12.97 6.07
N HIS A 401 7.69 -12.79 7.03
CA HIS A 401 7.14 -13.85 7.85
C HIS A 401 5.80 -13.42 8.44
N ALA A 402 4.95 -14.39 8.74
CA ALA A 402 3.84 -14.23 9.66
C ALA A 402 4.24 -14.77 11.05
N ASP A 403 3.69 -14.17 12.12
CA ASP A 403 4.01 -14.59 13.50
C ASP A 403 3.54 -16.01 13.87
N ILE A 404 2.79 -16.68 12.98
CA ILE A 404 2.30 -18.08 12.96
C ILE A 404 1.73 -18.72 14.25
N PRO A 405 0.68 -19.56 14.13
CA PRO A 405 -0.47 -19.50 13.21
C PRO A 405 -1.72 -18.90 13.91
N PHE A 406 -2.69 -18.43 13.11
CA PHE A 406 -4.05 -18.00 13.51
C PHE A 406 -4.28 -16.56 14.00
N GLY A 407 -3.47 -15.59 13.57
CA GLY A 407 -3.74 -14.18 13.93
C GLY A 407 -5.16 -13.69 13.57
N TRP A 408 -5.78 -14.26 12.53
CA TRP A 408 -7.14 -13.97 12.06
C TRP A 408 -8.25 -14.81 12.74
N TRP A 409 -7.89 -15.92 13.39
CA TRP A 409 -8.81 -16.90 13.99
C TRP A 409 -8.76 -16.95 15.52
N ASP A 410 -7.85 -16.21 16.15
CA ASP A 410 -7.86 -15.97 17.59
C ASP A 410 -9.11 -15.15 17.98
N PRO A 411 -10.06 -15.71 18.74
CA PRO A 411 -11.30 -15.03 19.09
C PRO A 411 -11.12 -13.92 20.15
N HIS A 412 -9.94 -13.78 20.77
CA HIS A 412 -9.75 -12.87 21.91
C HIS A 412 -8.51 -11.96 21.83
N GLY A 413 -7.74 -12.01 20.73
CA GLY A 413 -6.54 -11.18 20.57
C GLY A 413 -5.47 -11.44 21.63
N ALA A 414 -5.42 -12.66 22.17
CA ALA A 414 -4.43 -13.07 23.17
C ALA A 414 -3.01 -13.05 22.59
N ILE A 415 -2.87 -13.29 21.29
CA ILE A 415 -1.65 -13.03 20.53
C ILE A 415 -2.07 -12.40 19.20
N PRO A 416 -1.88 -11.08 19.00
CA PRO A 416 -2.17 -10.48 17.71
C PRO A 416 -1.16 -11.03 16.70
N GLY A 417 -1.54 -12.05 15.93
CA GLY A 417 -0.72 -12.50 14.81
C GLY A 417 -0.68 -11.40 13.75
N LEU A 418 0.50 -11.14 13.19
CA LEU A 418 0.73 -10.10 12.19
C LEU A 418 1.51 -10.69 11.02
N ILE A 419 1.45 -10.01 9.87
CA ILE A 419 2.31 -10.28 8.72
C ILE A 419 3.36 -9.19 8.65
N HIS A 420 4.63 -9.58 8.63
CA HIS A 420 5.78 -8.71 8.51
C HIS A 420 6.33 -8.79 7.10
N MET A 421 6.26 -7.67 6.38
CA MET A 421 6.74 -7.54 5.00
C MET A 421 7.93 -6.59 4.96
N THR A 422 8.93 -6.93 4.14
CA THR A 422 9.95 -5.96 3.74
C THR A 422 9.39 -5.01 2.69
N ARG A 423 10.04 -3.84 2.53
CA ARG A 423 9.76 -2.92 1.43
C ARG A 423 9.97 -3.58 0.06
N THR A 424 9.21 -3.12 -0.93
CA THR A 424 8.97 -3.82 -2.20
C THR A 424 10.14 -3.79 -3.20
N THR A 425 11.23 -3.09 -2.89
CA THR A 425 12.38 -2.90 -3.79
C THR A 425 13.36 -4.09 -3.84
N MET A 426 13.05 -5.23 -3.21
CA MET A 426 13.88 -6.43 -3.24
C MET A 426 13.08 -7.67 -3.61
N GLY A 427 13.75 -8.71 -4.14
CA GLY A 427 13.15 -9.95 -4.64
C GLY A 427 12.37 -10.81 -3.62
N TRP A 428 12.24 -10.35 -2.38
CA TRP A 428 11.35 -10.91 -1.35
C TRP A 428 10.04 -10.12 -1.19
N GLY A 429 9.90 -8.96 -1.83
CA GLY A 429 8.64 -8.25 -1.99
C GLY A 429 7.90 -8.73 -3.23
N GLY A 430 6.58 -8.84 -3.15
CA GLY A 430 5.72 -9.07 -4.32
C GLY A 430 4.61 -10.10 -4.12
N PRO A 431 3.69 -10.20 -5.09
CA PRO A 431 2.42 -10.94 -4.96
C PRO A 431 2.52 -12.36 -4.39
N PRO A 432 3.49 -13.19 -4.82
CA PRO A 432 3.62 -14.55 -4.28
C PRO A 432 3.98 -14.59 -2.80
N VAL A 433 4.82 -13.67 -2.32
CA VAL A 433 5.24 -13.64 -0.91
C VAL A 433 4.13 -13.11 -0.03
N TYR A 434 3.47 -12.01 -0.42
CA TYR A 434 2.28 -11.54 0.31
C TYR A 434 1.23 -12.66 0.44
N THR A 435 1.02 -13.43 -0.63
CA THR A 435 0.06 -14.55 -0.63
C THR A 435 0.53 -15.71 0.25
N HIS A 436 1.84 -16.02 0.24
CA HIS A 436 2.44 -17.05 1.10
C HIS A 436 2.27 -16.70 2.58
N GLU A 437 2.65 -15.48 2.98
CA GLU A 437 2.51 -15.05 4.37
C GLU A 437 1.04 -14.95 4.79
N PHE A 438 0.16 -14.55 3.88
CA PHE A 438 -1.28 -14.61 4.12
C PHE A 438 -1.77 -16.06 4.30
N GLY A 439 -1.15 -17.03 3.63
CA GLY A 439 -1.41 -18.46 3.82
C GLY A 439 -1.24 -18.91 5.27
N HIS A 440 -0.22 -18.40 5.96
CA HIS A 440 -0.03 -18.63 7.38
C HIS A 440 -1.04 -17.87 8.25
N TYR A 441 -1.24 -16.59 7.96
CA TYR A 441 -2.05 -15.68 8.76
C TYR A 441 -3.56 -15.94 8.67
N GLY A 442 -4.09 -15.92 7.45
CA GLY A 442 -5.53 -16.02 7.16
C GLY A 442 -5.99 -17.44 6.87
N LEU A 443 -5.19 -18.24 6.16
CA LEU A 443 -5.57 -19.62 5.81
C LEU A 443 -5.13 -20.67 6.85
N GLY A 444 -4.31 -20.29 7.83
CA GLY A 444 -3.87 -21.17 8.94
C GLY A 444 -2.98 -22.33 8.50
N LEU A 445 -2.32 -22.19 7.35
CA LEU A 445 -1.44 -23.19 6.75
C LEU A 445 -0.03 -23.14 7.36
N PHE A 446 0.67 -24.27 7.31
CA PHE A 446 2.10 -24.35 7.62
C PHE A 446 2.94 -24.42 6.36
N ASP A 447 4.24 -24.23 6.53
CA ASP A 447 5.22 -24.44 5.47
C ASP A 447 5.18 -25.89 4.97
N GLU A 448 5.19 -26.05 3.65
CA GLU A 448 5.14 -27.36 2.98
C GLU A 448 6.54 -27.93 2.71
N TYR A 449 7.47 -27.64 3.62
CA TYR A 449 8.84 -28.11 3.63
C TYR A 449 9.38 -28.23 5.05
N LEU A 450 10.48 -28.96 5.18
CA LEU A 450 11.33 -28.95 6.36
C LEU A 450 12.69 -28.40 5.94
N ASP A 451 13.15 -27.35 6.62
CA ASP A 451 14.45 -26.71 6.33
C ASP A 451 15.63 -27.71 6.34
N MET A 452 15.50 -28.83 7.05
CA MET A 452 16.52 -29.87 7.17
C MET A 452 16.41 -31.00 6.13
N VAL A 453 15.36 -31.02 5.30
CA VAL A 453 15.11 -32.12 4.33
C VAL A 453 14.76 -31.55 2.94
N PRO A 454 15.77 -31.23 2.10
CA PRO A 454 15.58 -30.47 0.86
C PRO A 454 14.66 -31.10 -0.20
N LEU A 455 14.35 -32.40 -0.09
CA LEU A 455 13.52 -33.14 -1.04
C LEU A 455 12.05 -33.29 -0.62
N LEU A 456 11.67 -32.83 0.57
CA LEU A 456 10.33 -33.03 1.11
C LEU A 456 9.43 -31.83 0.78
N LYS A 457 8.65 -31.94 -0.30
CA LYS A 457 7.85 -30.84 -0.85
C LYS A 457 6.63 -31.31 -1.64
N CYS A 458 5.53 -30.56 -1.59
CA CYS A 458 4.28 -30.92 -2.26
C CYS A 458 4.20 -30.66 -3.78
N THR A 459 5.32 -30.31 -4.45
CA THR A 459 5.34 -30.07 -5.90
C THR A 459 5.75 -31.28 -6.70
N GLY A 460 4.88 -31.63 -7.66
CA GLY A 460 5.10 -32.71 -8.61
C GLY A 460 6.35 -32.49 -9.46
N THR A 461 6.89 -33.58 -10.01
CA THR A 461 8.18 -33.57 -10.72
C THR A 461 8.05 -33.51 -12.24
N GLY A 462 6.84 -33.45 -12.80
CA GLY A 462 6.64 -33.51 -14.25
C GLY A 462 5.28 -32.99 -14.74
N GLY A 463 5.21 -32.72 -16.04
CA GLY A 463 4.00 -32.22 -16.70
C GLY A 463 3.56 -30.86 -16.14
N PRO A 464 2.23 -30.59 -16.07
CA PRO A 464 1.73 -29.30 -15.64
C PRO A 464 1.83 -29.03 -14.13
N PHE A 465 2.30 -30.02 -13.35
CA PHE A 465 2.51 -29.92 -11.90
C PHE A 465 3.96 -29.59 -11.53
N ALA A 466 4.87 -29.58 -12.50
CA ALA A 466 6.28 -29.24 -12.28
C ALA A 466 6.44 -27.78 -11.85
N ALA A 467 7.52 -27.47 -11.12
CA ALA A 467 7.85 -26.10 -10.72
C ALA A 467 7.80 -25.12 -11.91
N GLY A 468 7.14 -23.98 -11.71
CA GLY A 468 6.89 -22.93 -12.70
C GLY A 468 5.67 -23.18 -13.60
N GLN A 469 5.00 -24.33 -13.48
CA GLN A 469 3.84 -24.66 -14.32
C GLN A 469 2.51 -24.19 -13.72
N PRO A 470 1.46 -23.99 -14.53
CA PRO A 470 0.17 -23.44 -14.09
C PRO A 470 -0.55 -24.21 -12.97
N GLN A 471 -0.31 -25.52 -12.84
CA GLN A 471 -0.95 -26.38 -11.82
C GLN A 471 0.03 -26.76 -10.70
N ALA A 472 1.19 -26.13 -10.62
CA ALA A 472 2.18 -26.39 -9.58
C ALA A 472 1.66 -25.94 -8.20
N SER A 473 1.45 -26.89 -7.30
CA SER A 473 1.26 -26.67 -5.87
C SER A 473 2.48 -27.23 -5.12
N CYS A 474 2.94 -26.72 -3.99
CA CYS A 474 2.31 -25.73 -3.13
C CYS A 474 3.08 -24.42 -3.00
N MET A 475 2.37 -23.30 -3.06
CA MET A 475 2.92 -21.98 -2.75
C MET A 475 3.49 -21.88 -1.33
N MET A 476 3.03 -22.73 -0.40
CA MET A 476 3.57 -22.85 0.96
C MET A 476 4.93 -23.58 1.03
N TRP A 477 5.44 -24.10 -0.10
CA TRP A 477 6.81 -24.61 -0.19
C TRP A 477 7.76 -23.59 -0.80
N ARG A 478 7.42 -23.14 -2.02
CA ARG A 478 8.14 -22.11 -2.77
C ARG A 478 7.15 -21.32 -3.60
N GLN A 479 6.77 -20.16 -3.07
CA GLN A 479 5.79 -19.25 -3.64
C GLN A 479 6.09 -18.81 -5.08
N TRP A 480 7.36 -18.77 -5.48
CA TRP A 480 7.78 -18.39 -6.83
C TRP A 480 7.70 -19.53 -7.85
N GLU A 481 7.72 -20.78 -7.38
CA GLU A 481 7.75 -21.98 -8.22
C GLU A 481 6.39 -22.67 -8.28
N ALA A 482 5.55 -22.53 -7.26
CA ALA A 482 4.26 -23.19 -7.18
C ALA A 482 3.18 -22.16 -6.85
N GLY A 483 2.35 -21.81 -7.84
CA GLY A 483 1.31 -20.81 -7.68
C GLY A 483 0.00 -21.30 -7.06
N LYS A 484 -0.13 -22.60 -6.80
CA LYS A 484 -1.36 -23.24 -6.30
C LYS A 484 -1.21 -23.77 -4.89
N ILE A 485 -2.33 -24.08 -4.26
CA ILE A 485 -2.41 -24.68 -2.92
C ILE A 485 -2.47 -26.21 -3.02
N CYS A 486 -1.82 -26.91 -2.09
CA CYS A 486 -1.75 -28.37 -2.10
C CYS A 486 -3.08 -29.04 -1.71
N SER A 487 -3.32 -30.25 -2.20
CA SER A 487 -4.48 -31.06 -1.80
C SER A 487 -4.16 -32.54 -1.88
N ASN A 488 -5.06 -33.40 -1.40
CA ASN A 488 -4.98 -34.84 -1.61
C ASN A 488 -5.49 -35.31 -3.00
N HIS A 489 -5.56 -34.42 -4.00
CA HIS A 489 -5.97 -34.80 -5.35
C HIS A 489 -4.95 -35.77 -5.99
N ALA A 490 -5.42 -36.88 -6.55
CA ALA A 490 -4.57 -37.98 -6.99
C ALA A 490 -3.50 -37.61 -8.04
N SER A 491 -3.75 -36.57 -8.85
CA SER A 491 -2.78 -36.13 -9.88
C SER A 491 -1.58 -35.36 -9.33
N ASN A 492 -1.69 -34.73 -8.17
CA ASN A 492 -0.57 -34.08 -7.47
C ASN A 492 -0.86 -34.07 -5.95
N PRO A 493 -0.70 -35.22 -5.28
CA PRO A 493 -1.12 -35.40 -3.90
C PRO A 493 -0.18 -34.68 -2.92
N HIS A 494 -0.76 -34.19 -1.83
CA HIS A 494 -0.03 -33.64 -0.68
C HIS A 494 0.88 -34.70 -0.04
N ILE A 495 2.02 -34.25 0.47
CA ILE A 495 3.01 -35.10 1.13
C ILE A 495 2.84 -34.98 2.64
N ALA A 496 2.33 -36.03 3.28
CA ALA A 496 2.00 -36.04 4.71
C ALA A 496 3.18 -35.77 5.67
N ALA A 497 4.43 -35.87 5.20
CA ALA A 497 5.61 -35.64 6.03
C ALA A 497 6.06 -34.17 6.07
N THR A 498 5.44 -33.26 5.31
CA THR A 498 5.68 -31.82 5.47
C THR A 498 5.14 -31.32 6.82
N LEU A 499 5.50 -30.09 7.23
CA LEU A 499 5.07 -29.54 8.52
C LEU A 499 3.54 -29.48 8.63
N GLN A 500 2.86 -29.12 7.54
CA GLN A 500 1.40 -29.15 7.45
C GLN A 500 0.85 -30.56 7.72
N GLY A 501 1.35 -31.59 7.02
CA GLY A 501 0.90 -32.96 7.23
C GLY A 501 1.17 -33.47 8.64
N LEU A 502 2.34 -33.16 9.21
CA LEU A 502 2.74 -33.60 10.55
C LEU A 502 1.96 -32.89 11.67
N LEU A 503 1.76 -31.58 11.57
CA LEU A 503 1.11 -30.80 12.64
C LEU A 503 -0.43 -30.77 12.52
N ARG A 504 -0.99 -30.84 11.32
CA ARG A 504 -2.45 -30.81 11.09
C ARG A 504 -3.06 -32.16 10.81
N GLY A 505 -2.27 -33.12 10.31
CA GLY A 505 -2.80 -34.41 9.84
C GLY A 505 -3.66 -34.31 8.58
N THR A 506 -3.65 -33.16 7.88
CA THR A 506 -4.49 -32.91 6.69
C THR A 506 -3.77 -32.03 5.69
N ASP A 507 -4.13 -32.13 4.40
CA ASP A 507 -3.62 -31.26 3.35
C ASP A 507 -4.10 -29.80 3.48
N CYS A 508 -3.47 -28.90 2.73
CA CYS A 508 -3.75 -27.47 2.75
C CYS A 508 -5.22 -27.15 2.45
N TRP A 509 -5.76 -27.65 1.33
CA TRP A 509 -7.13 -27.37 0.90
C TRP A 509 -8.18 -27.93 1.87
N THR A 510 -7.94 -29.10 2.44
CA THR A 510 -8.80 -29.67 3.50
C THR A 510 -8.81 -28.76 4.74
N SER A 511 -7.66 -28.21 5.14
CA SER A 511 -7.59 -27.24 6.25
C SER A 511 -8.37 -25.96 5.95
N ILE A 512 -8.21 -25.39 4.75
CA ILE A 512 -8.96 -24.21 4.31
C ILE A 512 -10.47 -24.49 4.32
N HIS A 513 -10.88 -25.64 3.76
CA HIS A 513 -12.27 -26.03 3.71
C HIS A 513 -12.88 -26.16 5.12
N HIS A 514 -12.15 -26.73 6.08
CA HIS A 514 -12.61 -26.81 7.47
C HIS A 514 -12.76 -25.43 8.13
N ALA A 515 -11.84 -24.51 7.86
CA ALA A 515 -11.87 -23.16 8.45
C ALA A 515 -12.96 -22.26 7.84
N TYR A 516 -13.23 -22.41 6.54
CA TYR A 516 -14.11 -21.52 5.79
C TYR A 516 -15.45 -22.14 5.35
N LYS A 517 -15.75 -23.39 5.77
CA LYS A 517 -17.07 -24.00 5.49
C LYS A 517 -18.21 -23.20 6.11
N ALA A 518 -19.38 -23.29 5.50
CA ALA A 518 -20.59 -22.65 5.99
C ALA A 518 -20.94 -23.07 7.43
N PRO A 519 -21.37 -22.15 8.31
CA PRO A 519 -21.78 -22.48 9.67
C PRO A 519 -22.98 -23.45 9.71
N PRO A 520 -23.03 -24.43 10.64
CA PRO A 520 -24.08 -25.47 10.67
C PRO A 520 -25.52 -24.97 10.84
N ASN A 521 -25.72 -23.76 11.38
CA ASN A 521 -27.04 -23.22 11.78
C ASN A 521 -27.47 -21.95 11.01
N SER A 522 -26.83 -21.62 9.89
CA SER A 522 -27.30 -20.51 9.05
C SER A 522 -28.49 -20.98 8.20
N PHE A 523 -29.72 -20.68 8.65
CA PHE A 523 -30.97 -21.01 7.95
C PHE A 523 -31.09 -20.38 6.53
N THR A 524 -30.04 -19.71 6.02
CA THR A 524 -30.00 -18.99 4.75
C THR A 524 -28.70 -19.17 3.92
N ALA A 525 -27.68 -19.92 4.37
CA ALA A 525 -26.36 -19.87 3.72
C ALA A 525 -25.57 -21.19 3.71
N ALA A 526 -25.96 -22.15 2.87
CA ALA A 526 -25.08 -23.25 2.44
C ALA A 526 -24.39 -22.86 1.13
N TYR A 527 -23.27 -22.14 1.22
CA TYR A 527 -22.39 -21.94 0.08
C TYR A 527 -21.40 -23.11 -0.03
N ASN A 528 -20.88 -23.37 -1.23
CA ASN A 528 -20.01 -24.52 -1.49
C ASN A 528 -18.59 -24.07 -1.87
N LEU A 529 -17.65 -24.23 -0.93
CA LEU A 529 -16.22 -24.01 -1.14
C LEU A 529 -15.61 -25.26 -1.79
N LYS A 530 -15.18 -25.15 -3.05
CA LYS A 530 -14.67 -26.29 -3.83
C LYS A 530 -13.18 -26.49 -3.57
N THR A 531 -12.79 -27.70 -3.24
CA THR A 531 -11.38 -28.12 -3.20
C THR A 531 -11.02 -28.82 -4.52
N PRO A 532 -9.73 -28.95 -4.87
CA PRO A 532 -9.33 -29.73 -6.05
C PRO A 532 -9.87 -31.16 -6.02
N VAL A 533 -9.95 -31.78 -4.83
CA VAL A 533 -10.54 -33.10 -4.63
C VAL A 533 -12.04 -33.09 -4.94
N SER A 534 -12.80 -32.14 -4.38
CA SER A 534 -14.26 -32.13 -4.54
C SER A 534 -14.72 -31.76 -5.96
N ARG A 535 -13.91 -31.01 -6.73
CA ARG A 535 -14.18 -30.75 -8.15
C ARG A 535 -13.53 -31.74 -9.13
N GLY A 536 -12.64 -32.61 -8.64
CA GLY A 536 -11.92 -33.60 -9.45
C GLY A 536 -10.87 -33.01 -10.39
N ALA A 537 -10.34 -31.82 -10.10
CA ALA A 537 -9.32 -31.17 -10.91
C ALA A 537 -8.51 -30.15 -10.10
N ILE A 538 -7.20 -30.09 -10.35
CA ILE A 538 -6.34 -28.96 -9.95
C ILE A 538 -6.43 -27.94 -11.08
N VAL A 539 -6.92 -26.73 -10.83
CA VAL A 539 -7.12 -25.77 -11.92
C VAL A 539 -5.79 -25.10 -12.28
N GLY A 540 -5.57 -24.85 -13.57
CA GLY A 540 -4.42 -24.09 -14.07
C GLY A 540 -4.54 -22.58 -13.82
N THR A 541 -3.84 -21.78 -14.62
CA THR A 541 -3.92 -20.32 -14.56
C THR A 541 -5.31 -19.84 -14.97
N LEU A 542 -5.91 -18.98 -14.15
CA LEU A 542 -7.19 -18.36 -14.43
C LEU A 542 -7.04 -17.12 -15.33
N PRO A 543 -8.08 -16.78 -16.11
CA PRO A 543 -8.23 -15.44 -16.68
C PRO A 543 -8.14 -14.35 -15.60
N PRO A 544 -7.79 -13.10 -15.99
CA PRO A 544 -7.79 -11.98 -15.06
C PRO A 544 -9.14 -11.85 -14.35
N MET A 545 -9.11 -11.65 -13.04
CA MET A 545 -10.33 -11.41 -12.28
C MET A 545 -11.06 -10.15 -12.79
N PRO A 546 -12.40 -10.11 -12.75
CA PRO A 546 -13.17 -8.96 -13.19
C PRO A 546 -12.69 -7.66 -12.54
N PHE A 547 -12.60 -6.58 -13.32
CA PHE A 547 -12.08 -5.30 -12.84
C PHE A 547 -12.83 -4.79 -11.60
N GLY A 548 -14.16 -4.94 -11.56
CA GLY A 548 -15.00 -4.54 -10.42
C GLY A 548 -14.84 -5.39 -9.16
N TRP A 549 -14.09 -6.50 -9.23
CA TRP A 549 -13.75 -7.33 -8.07
C TRP A 549 -12.34 -7.05 -7.54
N ARG A 550 -11.62 -6.10 -8.14
CA ARG A 550 -10.34 -5.60 -7.62
C ARG A 550 -10.51 -4.91 -6.25
N PRO A 551 -9.44 -4.87 -5.44
CA PRO A 551 -9.52 -4.25 -4.13
C PRO A 551 -9.89 -2.77 -4.24
N ARG A 552 -10.79 -2.33 -3.34
CA ARG A 552 -11.02 -0.91 -3.09
C ARG A 552 -10.00 -0.42 -2.10
N PHE A 553 -9.25 0.61 -2.47
CA PHE A 553 -8.26 1.23 -1.59
C PHE A 553 -8.88 2.39 -0.82
N ILE A 554 -8.63 2.40 0.47
CA ILE A 554 -8.83 3.55 1.35
C ILE A 554 -7.43 3.94 1.80
N GLU A 555 -7.04 5.16 1.48
CA GLU A 555 -5.67 5.59 1.74
C GLU A 555 -5.65 6.70 2.77
N SER A 556 -4.72 6.54 3.70
CA SER A 556 -4.37 7.60 4.62
C SER A 556 -2.88 7.81 4.49
N THR A 557 -2.46 8.98 4.00
CA THR A 557 -1.06 9.42 3.94
C THR A 557 -0.84 10.56 4.94
N ALA A 558 0.38 10.67 5.43
CA ALA A 558 0.88 11.71 6.30
C ALA A 558 2.26 12.07 5.76
N THR A 559 2.60 13.35 5.82
CA THR A 559 3.90 13.88 5.40
C THR A 559 4.39 14.85 6.48
N HIS A 560 5.61 14.65 6.94
CA HIS A 560 6.26 15.51 7.94
C HIS A 560 7.24 16.48 7.26
N GLY A 561 7.53 17.60 7.92
CA GLY A 561 8.62 18.52 7.55
C GLY A 561 8.85 18.76 6.04
N GLU A 562 10.12 18.91 5.66
CA GLU A 562 10.57 18.93 4.27
C GLU A 562 11.12 17.55 3.91
N TYR A 563 10.36 16.79 3.13
CA TYR A 563 10.74 15.45 2.69
C TYR A 563 11.87 15.49 1.66
N LEU A 564 12.91 14.69 1.86
CA LEU A 564 14.13 14.73 1.06
C LEU A 564 14.23 13.62 0.01
N GLY A 565 13.28 12.67 0.02
CA GLY A 565 13.36 11.49 -0.83
C GLY A 565 14.27 10.41 -0.26
N ALA A 566 14.46 9.37 -1.06
CA ALA A 566 15.42 8.33 -0.75
C ALA A 566 16.85 8.91 -0.73
N ILE A 567 17.60 8.61 0.33
CA ILE A 567 18.99 9.03 0.50
C ILE A 567 19.90 7.80 0.44
N THR A 568 20.99 7.87 -0.34
CA THR A 568 21.98 6.80 -0.38
C THR A 568 23.14 7.10 0.58
N LEU A 569 23.30 6.28 1.62
CA LEU A 569 24.48 6.23 2.46
C LEU A 569 25.54 5.30 1.83
N THR A 570 26.79 5.76 1.73
CA THR A 570 27.94 4.94 1.35
C THR A 570 28.97 4.97 2.48
N VAL A 571 29.35 3.78 2.98
CA VAL A 571 30.35 3.62 4.05
C VAL A 571 31.57 2.91 3.50
N THR A 572 32.75 3.52 3.64
CA THR A 572 34.05 2.93 3.28
C THR A 572 35.00 2.90 4.47
N GLU A 573 36.00 2.04 4.42
CA GLU A 573 37.18 2.05 5.28
C GLU A 573 38.40 2.34 4.39
N GLY A 574 38.94 3.54 4.49
CA GLY A 574 39.82 4.05 3.44
C GLY A 574 39.09 4.19 2.09
N THR A 575 39.52 3.43 1.08
CA THR A 575 38.82 3.33 -0.23
C THR A 575 38.01 2.04 -0.37
N THR A 576 38.01 1.19 0.65
CA THR A 576 37.37 -0.13 0.61
C THR A 576 35.93 -0.03 1.10
N PRO A 577 34.92 -0.48 0.34
CA PRO A 577 33.54 -0.49 0.83
C PRO A 577 33.33 -1.35 2.08
N ARG A 578 32.52 -0.85 3.02
CA ARG A 578 32.19 -1.56 4.26
C ARG A 578 30.79 -2.14 4.18
N GLN A 579 30.72 -3.43 3.88
CA GLN A 579 29.49 -4.22 3.89
C GLN A 579 29.05 -4.60 5.31
N GLY A 580 27.74 -4.62 5.56
CA GLY A 580 27.13 -5.14 6.78
C GLY A 580 27.01 -4.11 7.91
N VAL A 581 27.21 -2.83 7.62
CA VAL A 581 27.00 -1.75 8.60
C VAL A 581 25.49 -1.50 8.72
N GLY A 582 24.92 -1.73 9.90
CA GLY A 582 23.51 -1.44 10.17
C GLY A 582 23.23 0.07 10.13
N VAL A 583 22.09 0.45 9.57
CA VAL A 583 21.68 1.84 9.34
C VAL A 583 20.29 2.08 9.89
N TRP A 584 20.15 3.14 10.69
CA TRP A 584 18.89 3.61 11.24
C TRP A 584 18.62 5.06 10.82
N LEU A 585 17.35 5.39 10.65
CA LEU A 585 16.86 6.75 10.52
C LEU A 585 16.10 7.10 11.81
N HIS A 586 16.60 8.09 12.54
CA HIS A 586 15.89 8.69 13.66
C HIS A 586 15.16 9.94 13.16
N THR A 587 13.83 9.94 13.23
CA THR A 587 13.01 11.04 12.72
C THR A 587 12.89 12.18 13.74
N GLN A 588 12.55 13.37 13.27
CA GLN A 588 12.30 14.52 14.16
C GLN A 588 11.19 14.27 15.20
N GLU A 589 10.25 13.38 14.87
CA GLU A 589 9.15 12.94 15.74
C GLU A 589 9.58 11.89 16.78
N GLY A 590 10.88 11.54 16.82
CA GLY A 590 11.47 10.66 17.82
C GLY A 590 11.30 9.17 17.53
N ARG A 591 11.00 8.77 16.29
CA ARG A 591 10.93 7.35 15.89
C ARG A 591 12.26 6.87 15.32
N ASP A 592 12.59 5.61 15.58
CA ASP A 592 13.77 4.93 15.03
C ASP A 592 13.35 3.88 14.01
N LEU A 593 13.68 4.11 12.73
CA LEU A 593 13.40 3.21 11.62
C LEU A 593 14.67 2.50 11.19
N TYR A 594 14.70 1.17 11.33
CA TYR A 594 15.80 0.38 10.81
C TYR A 594 15.68 0.22 9.29
N GLN A 595 16.73 0.57 8.56
CA GLN A 595 16.73 0.58 7.09
C GLN A 595 17.35 -0.70 6.50
N GLY A 596 18.18 -1.40 7.28
CA GLY A 596 18.95 -2.57 6.85
C GLY A 596 20.45 -2.36 7.04
N ALA A 597 21.26 -3.24 6.45
CA ALA A 597 22.72 -3.19 6.47
C ALA A 597 23.33 -2.89 5.08
N THR A 598 24.44 -2.14 5.05
CA THR A 598 25.13 -1.78 3.80
C THR A 598 25.48 -3.00 2.96
N ASP A 599 25.34 -2.88 1.64
CA ASP A 599 25.64 -3.96 0.69
C ASP A 599 27.14 -4.15 0.41
N ALA A 600 27.50 -5.01 -0.55
CA ALA A 600 28.89 -5.27 -0.91
C ALA A 600 29.63 -4.02 -1.44
N ALA A 601 28.90 -3.02 -1.95
CA ALA A 601 29.44 -1.72 -2.34
C ALA A 601 29.45 -0.71 -1.18
N GLY A 602 29.13 -1.16 0.04
CA GLY A 602 29.08 -0.30 1.22
C GLY A 602 27.88 0.64 1.21
N GLN A 603 26.86 0.36 0.38
CA GLN A 603 25.73 1.28 0.15
C GLN A 603 24.45 0.84 0.88
N MET A 604 23.68 1.82 1.34
CA MET A 604 22.34 1.67 1.88
C MET A 604 21.42 2.78 1.40
N VAL A 605 20.22 2.44 0.95
CA VAL A 605 19.17 3.41 0.63
C VAL A 605 18.25 3.58 1.84
N ILE A 606 18.14 4.81 2.32
CA ILE A 606 17.34 5.24 3.46
C ILE A 606 16.04 5.84 2.93
N LEU A 607 14.89 5.35 3.42
CA LEU A 607 13.54 5.84 3.07
C LEU A 607 12.91 6.62 4.22
N GLY A 608 11.96 7.50 3.90
CA GLY A 608 11.24 8.28 4.90
C GLY A 608 12.03 9.46 5.48
N CYS A 609 13.14 9.85 4.85
CA CYS A 609 14.03 10.86 5.40
C CYS A 609 13.54 12.28 5.13
N HIS A 610 13.50 13.07 6.19
CA HIS A 610 13.19 14.49 6.20
C HIS A 610 14.39 15.33 6.59
N ASN A 611 14.25 16.62 6.37
CA ASN A 611 15.16 17.60 6.90
C ASN A 611 15.27 17.50 8.43
N TYR A 612 16.48 17.58 8.96
CA TYR A 612 16.87 17.49 10.37
C TYR A 612 16.71 16.11 11.04
N ASP A 613 16.29 15.09 10.30
CA ASP A 613 16.40 13.70 10.75
C ASP A 613 17.86 13.31 10.98
N VAL A 614 18.10 12.23 11.73
CA VAL A 614 19.44 11.76 12.06
C VAL A 614 19.66 10.34 11.56
N VAL A 615 20.65 10.15 10.69
CA VAL A 615 21.08 8.82 10.25
C VAL A 615 22.09 8.27 11.24
N ARG A 616 21.79 7.11 11.86
CA ARG A 616 22.68 6.43 12.81
C ARG A 616 23.30 5.17 12.19
N PHE A 617 24.61 4.99 12.34
CA PHE A 617 25.35 3.82 11.84
C PHE A 617 26.71 3.70 12.53
N ASP A 618 27.18 2.48 12.83
CA ASP A 618 28.49 2.19 13.44
C ASP A 618 28.84 3.06 14.68
N GLY A 619 27.85 3.38 15.52
CA GLY A 619 27.99 4.23 16.71
C GLY A 619 28.14 5.73 16.41
N ARG A 620 27.91 6.15 15.16
CA ARG A 620 27.93 7.54 14.70
C ARG A 620 26.53 8.00 14.37
N GLU A 621 26.33 9.32 14.43
CA GLU A 621 25.10 9.98 14.03
C GLU A 621 25.41 11.11 13.06
N GLN A 622 24.57 11.25 12.04
CA GLN A 622 24.66 12.32 11.06
C GLN A 622 23.29 12.98 10.91
N GLN A 623 23.19 14.24 11.34
CA GLN A 623 21.99 15.04 11.08
C GLN A 623 21.91 15.41 9.59
N VAL A 624 20.74 15.25 9.02
CA VAL A 624 20.43 15.62 7.65
C VAL A 624 20.02 17.09 7.63
N SER A 625 20.63 17.95 6.81
CA SER A 625 20.23 19.36 6.70
C SER A 625 20.45 19.91 5.29
N PRO A 626 19.68 20.91 4.83
CA PRO A 626 19.75 21.44 3.48
C PRO A 626 20.68 22.64 3.49
N PHE A 627 21.76 22.61 2.72
CA PHE A 627 22.49 23.83 2.37
C PHE A 627 22.09 24.29 0.96
N ALA A 628 22.02 25.61 0.77
CA ALA A 628 21.76 26.24 -0.52
C ALA A 628 22.80 25.78 -1.56
N GLY A 629 22.44 24.81 -2.40
CA GLY A 629 23.31 24.23 -3.44
C GLY A 629 23.41 22.69 -3.44
N GLY A 630 22.85 21.99 -2.46
CA GLY A 630 22.82 20.52 -2.41
C GLY A 630 22.83 19.99 -0.97
N LEU A 631 22.29 18.79 -0.76
CA LEU A 631 22.46 18.03 0.48
C LEU A 631 23.94 17.61 0.58
N PHE A 632 24.70 18.25 1.47
CA PHE A 632 26.06 17.84 1.82
C PHE A 632 26.12 17.52 3.30
N ALA A 633 26.42 16.27 3.64
CA ALA A 633 26.86 15.87 4.96
C ALA A 633 28.24 15.21 4.82
N SER A 634 29.30 16.01 5.02
CA SER A 634 30.69 15.54 5.11
C SER A 634 31.03 15.31 6.58
N ILE A 635 31.27 14.07 6.98
CA ILE A 635 32.02 13.77 8.20
C ILE A 635 33.49 13.61 7.79
N ASP A 636 34.28 14.61 8.17
CA ASP A 636 35.75 14.61 8.27
C ASP A 636 36.56 14.14 7.05
N GLY A 637 36.94 15.12 6.23
CA GLY A 637 38.20 15.12 5.47
C GLY A 637 38.24 14.28 4.19
N PHE A 638 38.46 14.98 3.07
CA PHE A 638 38.68 14.51 1.70
C PHE A 638 37.43 14.36 0.81
N GLY A 639 37.15 15.42 0.05
CA GLY A 639 36.55 15.34 -1.29
C GLY A 639 35.21 16.04 -1.45
N SER A 640 35.18 17.07 -2.27
CA SER A 640 33.96 17.65 -2.85
C SER A 640 33.32 16.66 -3.82
N LEU A 641 32.06 16.26 -3.64
CA LEU A 641 31.32 15.51 -4.66
C LEU A 641 29.89 16.03 -4.84
N GLN A 642 29.61 16.46 -6.06
CA GLN A 642 28.38 17.08 -6.56
C GLN A 642 27.26 16.04 -6.84
N GLN A 643 26.65 15.43 -5.81
CA GLN A 643 25.48 14.58 -6.05
C GLN A 643 24.34 14.87 -5.06
N LYS A 644 23.18 15.21 -5.62
CA LYS A 644 21.91 15.40 -4.91
C LYS A 644 21.49 14.05 -4.29
N ASN A 645 21.20 14.00 -2.99
CA ASN A 645 20.67 12.85 -2.24
C ASN A 645 21.67 11.72 -1.86
N ALA A 646 22.91 12.03 -1.49
CA ALA A 646 23.88 11.03 -1.01
C ALA A 646 24.63 11.48 0.27
N ILE A 647 24.96 10.52 1.13
CA ILE A 647 25.83 10.67 2.31
C ILE A 647 27.04 9.74 2.12
N ASN A 648 28.26 10.29 2.09
CA ASN A 648 29.49 9.50 1.92
C ASN A 648 30.33 9.57 3.19
N VAL A 649 30.71 8.41 3.73
CA VAL A 649 31.41 8.30 5.01
C VAL A 649 32.64 7.42 4.88
N LYS A 650 33.78 7.95 5.30
CA LYS A 650 35.07 7.24 5.30
C LYS A 650 35.50 6.94 6.74
N LEU A 651 35.50 5.67 7.09
CA LEU A 651 35.99 5.15 8.36
C LEU A 651 37.53 4.99 8.31
N PRO A 652 38.25 5.31 9.39
CA PRO A 652 39.67 4.97 9.50
C PRO A 652 39.86 3.47 9.73
N ALA A 653 40.96 2.91 9.22
CA ALA A 653 41.20 1.46 9.15
C ALA A 653 41.34 0.73 10.52
N LYS A 654 41.50 1.48 11.63
CA LYS A 654 41.55 1.01 13.04
C LYS A 654 41.34 2.18 14.01
N ALA A 655 40.20 2.87 13.93
CA ALA A 655 39.96 4.02 14.81
C ALA A 655 39.63 3.58 16.26
N PRO A 656 40.18 4.26 17.28
CA PRO A 656 39.61 4.20 18.61
C PRO A 656 38.15 4.68 18.58
N ARG A 657 37.28 4.09 19.40
CA ARG A 657 35.86 4.46 19.53
C ARG A 657 35.61 5.04 20.92
N LEU A 658 34.64 5.94 21.04
CA LEU A 658 34.07 6.25 22.34
C LEU A 658 32.97 5.22 22.64
N LEU A 659 33.07 4.59 23.80
CA LEU A 659 32.08 3.69 24.37
C LEU A 659 31.27 4.48 25.39
N ILE A 660 29.95 4.47 25.24
CA ILE A 660 29.03 5.09 26.18
C ILE A 660 28.25 3.99 26.88
N GLY A 661 28.37 3.94 28.21
CA GLY A 661 27.54 3.15 29.10
C GLY A 661 26.49 4.02 29.77
N THR A 662 25.25 3.54 29.86
CA THR A 662 24.22 4.16 30.70
C THR A 662 23.88 3.25 31.88
N SER A 663 23.76 3.86 33.07
CA SER A 663 23.43 3.16 34.31
C SER A 663 22.47 3.97 35.18
N LEU A 664 21.58 3.25 35.88
CA LEU A 664 20.68 3.78 36.89
C LEU A 664 21.13 3.32 38.29
N TRP A 665 21.15 4.23 39.26
CA TRP A 665 21.43 3.91 40.66
C TRP A 665 20.17 3.41 41.39
N SER A 666 20.38 2.58 42.41
CA SER A 666 19.34 1.89 43.19
C SER A 666 18.55 2.79 44.15
N ASP A 667 18.96 4.05 44.32
CA ASP A 667 18.34 5.04 45.21
C ASP A 667 17.36 5.97 44.49
N GLY A 668 17.14 5.77 43.18
CA GLY A 668 16.29 6.64 42.36
C GLY A 668 16.93 7.97 41.99
N ALA A 669 18.23 8.15 42.23
CA ALA A 669 18.99 9.30 41.78
C ALA A 669 19.17 9.30 40.26
N ALA A 670 19.49 10.48 39.75
CA ALA A 670 19.58 10.78 38.33
C ALA A 670 20.54 9.82 37.58
N PRO A 671 20.27 9.54 36.30
CA PRO A 671 21.04 8.55 35.57
C PRO A 671 22.50 8.94 35.41
N THR A 672 23.40 7.96 35.48
CA THR A 672 24.83 8.20 35.30
C THR A 672 25.31 7.65 33.97
N LEU A 673 25.92 8.53 33.20
CA LEU A 673 26.65 8.21 31.98
C LEU A 673 28.07 7.79 32.35
N THR A 674 28.56 6.73 31.73
CA THR A 674 29.97 6.33 31.76
C THR A 674 30.53 6.42 30.35
N VAL A 675 31.66 7.09 30.16
CA VAL A 675 32.31 7.35 28.87
C VAL A 675 33.72 6.82 28.92
N ARG A 676 34.07 5.94 27.97
CA ARG A 676 35.40 5.33 27.87
C ARG A 676 35.88 5.28 26.43
N ALA A 677 37.18 5.21 26.22
CA ALA A 677 37.75 4.86 24.93
C ALA A 677 37.81 3.34 24.77
N SER A 678 37.55 2.80 23.58
CA SER A 678 37.74 1.38 23.25
C SER A 678 39.22 0.98 23.23
N SER A 679 40.12 1.95 23.02
CA SER A 679 41.57 1.80 23.07
C SER A 679 42.23 3.18 23.22
N GLY A 680 43.31 3.27 23.98
CA GLY A 680 43.98 4.55 24.26
C GLY A 680 43.30 5.35 25.39
N LYS A 681 43.67 6.61 25.56
CA LYS A 681 43.07 7.53 26.53
C LYS A 681 42.29 8.62 25.80
N ILE A 682 41.21 9.09 26.41
CA ILE A 682 40.51 10.30 25.96
C ILE A 682 41.40 11.50 26.32
N ASP A 683 41.80 12.26 25.30
CA ASP A 683 42.60 13.46 25.41
C ASP A 683 41.76 14.57 26.07
N GLY A 684 42.01 14.81 27.36
CA GLY A 684 41.27 15.77 28.16
C GLY A 684 39.88 15.29 28.58
N VAL A 685 39.07 16.21 29.12
CA VAL A 685 37.72 15.93 29.60
C VAL A 685 36.74 15.93 28.42
N PRO A 686 35.98 14.85 28.18
CA PRO A 686 34.99 14.82 27.10
C PRO A 686 33.86 15.82 27.36
N SER A 687 33.37 16.44 26.27
CA SER A 687 32.18 17.28 26.30
C SER A 687 30.94 16.41 26.28
N ILE A 688 29.99 16.66 27.19
CA ILE A 688 28.72 15.95 27.25
C ILE A 688 27.60 16.97 27.16
N LEU A 689 26.70 16.79 26.18
CA LEU A 689 25.53 17.61 25.96
C LEU A 689 24.28 16.73 26.06
N VAL A 690 23.22 17.27 26.67
CA VAL A 690 21.95 16.56 26.87
C VAL A 690 20.81 17.42 26.32
N ALA A 691 20.03 16.86 25.41
CA ALA A 691 18.83 17.50 24.89
C ALA A 691 17.61 16.64 25.20
N SER A 692 16.46 17.25 25.52
CA SER A 692 15.22 16.49 25.78
C SER A 692 14.70 15.76 24.54
N ASP A 693 15.04 16.27 23.36
CA ASP A 693 14.69 15.79 22.03
C ASP A 693 15.63 16.49 21.02
N VAL A 694 15.50 16.18 19.73
CA VAL A 694 16.35 16.76 18.67
C VAL A 694 16.17 18.28 18.47
N THR A 695 15.07 18.87 18.94
CA THR A 695 14.76 20.31 18.76
C THR A 695 15.17 21.16 19.96
N ALA A 696 15.34 20.53 21.12
CA ALA A 696 15.66 21.19 22.36
C ALA A 696 17.10 21.67 22.40
N LYS A 697 17.31 22.84 23.03
CA LYS A 697 18.65 23.36 23.28
C LYS A 697 19.42 22.41 24.18
N ALA A 698 20.51 21.85 23.66
CA ALA A 698 21.34 20.93 24.42
C ALA A 698 22.00 21.64 25.62
N GLN A 699 21.95 20.99 26.78
CA GLN A 699 22.53 21.47 28.03
C GLN A 699 23.82 20.72 28.33
N PRO A 700 24.91 21.43 28.67
CA PRO A 700 26.16 20.78 29.03
C PRO A 700 26.06 20.09 30.39
N VAL A 701 26.60 18.88 30.48
CA VAL A 701 26.75 18.13 31.72
C VAL A 701 28.23 17.93 32.01
N LYS A 702 28.61 18.10 33.28
CA LYS A 702 30.01 18.01 33.69
C LYS A 702 30.44 16.54 33.83
N ALA A 703 31.43 16.14 33.03
CA ALA A 703 32.13 14.87 33.18
C ALA A 703 33.19 14.95 34.29
N GLN A 704 33.35 13.86 35.05
CA GLN A 704 34.39 13.68 36.07
C GLN A 704 35.11 12.36 35.81
N TYR A 705 36.43 12.33 35.96
CA TYR A 705 37.18 11.08 35.81
C TYR A 705 37.02 10.23 37.07
N ASP A 706 36.63 8.97 36.90
CA ASP A 706 36.54 7.96 37.96
C ASP A 706 37.72 6.98 37.81
N GLU A 707 38.67 7.07 38.74
CA GLU A 707 39.88 6.22 38.74
C GLU A 707 39.58 4.73 38.93
N ARG A 708 38.46 4.37 39.57
CA ARG A 708 38.08 2.97 39.81
C ARG A 708 37.57 2.30 38.54
N LEU A 709 36.86 3.07 37.71
CA LEU A 709 36.31 2.61 36.44
C LEU A 709 37.27 2.87 35.28
N ASP A 710 38.29 3.71 35.48
CA ASP A 710 39.17 4.24 34.44
C ASP A 710 38.35 4.77 33.24
N ALA A 711 37.38 5.62 33.58
CA ALA A 711 36.39 6.18 32.68
C ALA A 711 35.93 7.55 33.17
N TYR A 712 35.33 8.35 32.29
CA TYR A 712 34.64 9.57 32.68
C TYR A 712 33.18 9.25 33.03
N THR A 713 32.71 9.74 34.17
CA THR A 713 31.31 9.62 34.59
C THR A 713 30.63 10.98 34.59
N ALA A 714 29.33 11.01 34.33
CA ALA A 714 28.53 12.22 34.37
C ALA A 714 27.11 11.93 34.85
N MET A 715 26.65 12.68 35.84
CA MET A 715 25.26 12.61 36.30
C MET A 715 24.38 13.46 35.38
N LEU A 716 23.41 12.82 34.72
CA LEU A 716 22.38 13.50 33.97
C LEU A 716 21.42 14.24 34.94
N PRO A 717 20.71 15.28 34.49
CA PRO A 717 19.66 15.90 35.29
C PRO A 717 18.58 14.89 35.73
N SER A 718 18.06 15.03 36.97
CA SER A 718 17.03 14.12 37.50
C SER A 718 15.70 14.16 36.74
N ASN A 719 15.47 15.24 35.99
CA ASN A 719 14.29 15.48 35.15
C ASN A 719 14.54 15.19 33.66
N THR A 720 15.65 14.56 33.28
CA THR A 720 15.89 14.15 31.88
C THR A 720 14.75 13.26 31.40
N PRO A 721 14.03 13.64 30.32
CA PRO A 721 12.89 12.88 29.83
C PRO A 721 13.31 11.57 29.17
N THR A 722 12.37 10.64 29.06
CA THR A 722 12.49 9.44 28.24
C THR A 722 12.82 9.81 26.80
N GLY A 723 13.84 9.20 26.20
CA GLY A 723 14.20 9.49 24.81
C GLY A 723 15.12 10.70 24.65
N ALA A 724 15.60 11.30 25.74
CA ALA A 724 16.60 12.36 25.69
C ALA A 724 17.88 11.91 25.00
N ILE A 725 18.45 12.80 24.20
CA ILE A 725 19.66 12.56 23.42
C ILE A 725 20.86 13.06 24.22
N VAL A 726 21.82 12.16 24.44
CA VAL A 726 23.10 12.47 25.06
C VAL A 726 24.19 12.42 24.00
N THR A 727 24.81 13.56 23.74
CA THR A 727 25.94 13.71 22.82
C THR A 727 27.24 13.77 23.61
N VAL A 728 28.16 12.88 23.30
CA VAL A 728 29.50 12.85 23.89
C VAL A 728 30.53 13.12 22.80
N SER A 729 31.36 14.13 23.03
CA SER A 729 32.49 14.49 22.16
C SER A 729 33.80 14.35 22.93
N GLY A 730 34.71 13.51 22.44
CA GLY A 730 36.01 13.27 23.07
C GLY A 730 37.11 13.18 22.02
N LYS A 731 38.34 13.55 22.37
CA LYS A 731 39.50 13.39 21.49
C LYS A 731 40.26 12.13 21.84
N ILE A 732 40.74 11.36 20.86
CA ILE A 732 41.64 10.22 21.10
C ILE A 732 42.75 10.26 20.05
N GLY A 733 44.01 10.37 20.49
CA GLY A 733 45.15 10.43 19.57
C GLY A 733 45.11 11.65 18.66
N GLY A 734 44.50 12.76 19.11
CA GLY A 734 44.31 13.98 18.33
C GLY A 734 43.06 14.02 17.43
N GLU A 735 42.34 12.90 17.24
CA GLU A 735 41.10 12.85 16.49
C GLU A 735 39.89 13.15 17.37
N THR A 736 38.93 13.95 16.91
CA THR A 736 37.68 14.20 17.65
C THR A 736 36.63 13.17 17.24
N LEU A 737 36.05 12.48 18.23
CA LEU A 737 35.01 11.48 18.07
C LEU A 737 33.73 11.98 18.73
N ASN A 738 32.62 11.83 18.02
CA ASN A 738 31.29 12.14 18.53
C ASN A 738 30.48 10.86 18.57
N VAL A 739 29.89 10.57 19.73
CA VAL A 739 28.96 9.47 19.91
C VAL A 739 27.72 10.02 20.58
N ASN A 740 26.59 9.73 19.97
CA ASN A 740 25.29 10.10 20.50
C ASN A 740 24.61 8.83 21.01
N SER A 741 23.90 8.94 22.12
CA SER A 741 23.17 7.86 22.73
C SER A 741 21.82 8.38 23.21
N THR A 742 20.75 7.75 22.77
CA THR A 742 19.42 7.97 23.33
C THR A 742 19.36 7.29 24.68
N VAL A 743 19.00 8.01 25.73
CA VAL A 743 18.77 7.38 27.02
C VAL A 743 17.30 7.03 27.15
N ALA A 744 16.99 5.77 26.86
CA ALA A 744 15.65 5.25 27.08
C ALA A 744 15.46 5.06 28.60
N PHE A 745 14.60 5.86 29.22
CA PHE A 745 14.09 5.61 30.57
C PHE A 745 12.58 5.47 30.48
N LEU A 746 12.00 4.29 30.56
CA LEU A 746 10.54 4.20 30.70
C LEU A 746 10.16 4.06 32.18
N VAL A 747 9.23 4.89 32.62
CA VAL A 747 8.45 4.69 33.86
C VAL A 747 7.27 3.81 33.47
N SER A 748 7.22 2.56 33.95
CA SER A 748 6.02 1.73 33.81
C SER A 748 5.24 1.74 35.13
N GLU A 749 3.96 2.10 35.04
CA GLU A 749 2.95 1.78 36.04
C GLU A 749 2.27 0.43 35.71
N GLY A 750 3.04 -0.65 35.54
CA GLY A 750 2.49 -2.01 35.52
C GLY A 750 1.95 -2.53 34.18
N GLU A 751 2.40 -1.97 33.05
CA GLU A 751 2.09 -2.45 31.69
C GLU A 751 3.33 -3.05 30.98
N HIS A 752 3.06 -3.85 29.95
CA HIS A 752 3.98 -4.52 29.03
C HIS A 752 4.94 -3.50 28.43
N LEU A 753 6.24 -3.82 28.43
CA LEU A 753 7.28 -2.87 28.08
C LEU A 753 8.25 -3.45 27.05
N ASP A 754 8.26 -2.85 25.86
CA ASP A 754 9.27 -3.09 24.82
C ASP A 754 10.25 -1.91 24.78
N LEU A 755 11.52 -2.19 25.10
CA LEU A 755 12.63 -1.22 25.10
C LEU A 755 13.63 -1.56 24.01
N PHE A 756 13.97 -0.60 23.15
CA PHE A 756 14.95 -0.78 22.08
C PHE A 756 16.28 -0.12 22.48
N THR A 757 17.41 -0.74 22.14
CA THR A 757 18.71 -0.06 22.25
C THR A 757 18.81 1.07 21.21
N PRO A 758 19.64 2.10 21.44
CA PRO A 758 19.73 3.26 20.54
C PRO A 758 20.19 2.94 19.12
N ASP A 759 20.95 1.86 18.99
CA ASP A 759 21.39 1.28 17.72
C ASP A 759 20.44 0.19 17.20
N GLY A 760 19.27 -0.01 17.82
CA GLY A 760 18.27 -1.02 17.46
C GLY A 760 18.74 -2.46 17.42
N GLY A 761 19.97 -2.76 17.85
CA GLY A 761 20.56 -4.09 17.78
C GLY A 761 20.00 -5.06 18.83
N MET A 762 19.33 -4.55 19.86
CA MET A 762 18.63 -5.36 20.85
C MET A 762 17.26 -4.76 21.24
N VAL A 763 16.28 -5.65 21.41
CA VAL A 763 14.98 -5.37 22.02
C VAL A 763 14.91 -6.05 23.38
N VAL A 764 14.43 -5.35 24.39
CA VAL A 764 14.18 -5.86 25.75
C VAL A 764 12.67 -5.84 25.95
N ARG A 765 12.05 -7.03 25.98
CA ARG A 765 10.63 -7.17 26.32
C ARG A 765 10.48 -7.54 27.78
N VAL A 766 9.72 -6.75 28.50
CA VAL A 766 9.42 -6.94 29.91
C VAL A 766 7.91 -7.16 30.04
N PRO A 767 7.46 -8.39 30.33
CA PRO A 767 6.04 -8.73 30.40
C PRO A 767 5.34 -8.13 31.63
N ASP A 768 4.01 -8.05 31.58
CA ASP A 768 3.15 -7.60 32.68
C ASP A 768 3.50 -8.32 33.99
N GLY A 769 3.65 -7.55 35.06
CA GLY A 769 3.98 -8.06 36.40
C GLY A 769 5.46 -8.41 36.64
N ALA A 770 6.36 -8.22 35.66
CA ALA A 770 7.80 -8.38 35.85
C ALA A 770 8.46 -7.19 36.59
N LEU A 771 7.82 -6.01 36.61
CA LEU A 771 8.30 -4.79 37.29
C LEU A 771 7.38 -4.39 38.45
N THR A 772 7.96 -3.87 39.54
CA THR A 772 7.16 -3.16 40.56
C THR A 772 6.74 -1.78 40.07
N LYS A 773 5.57 -1.31 40.53
CA LYS A 773 5.04 0.03 40.20
C LYS A 773 6.07 1.14 40.48
N GLY A 774 6.34 1.98 39.49
CA GLY A 774 7.24 3.14 39.61
C GLY A 774 8.74 2.82 39.50
N VAL A 775 9.10 1.69 38.88
CA VAL A 775 10.48 1.38 38.48
C VAL A 775 10.77 1.99 37.12
N LYS A 776 11.94 2.61 36.98
CA LYS A 776 12.49 3.06 35.70
C LYS A 776 13.43 1.98 35.17
N VAL A 777 13.30 1.61 33.92
CA VAL A 777 14.22 0.68 33.23
C VAL A 777 14.90 1.41 32.08
N ALA A 778 16.20 1.18 31.92
CA ALA A 778 17.01 1.73 30.85
C ALA A 778 17.75 0.66 30.07
N ALA A 779 17.84 0.84 28.76
CA ALA A 779 18.62 0.02 27.84
C ALA A 779 19.51 0.93 26.97
N GLY A 780 20.78 0.56 26.81
CA GLY A 780 21.75 1.33 26.06
C GLY A 780 22.99 0.52 25.70
N HIS A 781 24.01 1.16 25.12
CA HIS A 781 25.31 0.53 24.97
C HIS A 781 25.95 0.28 26.35
N SER A 782 26.78 -0.74 26.43
CA SER A 782 27.61 -1.00 27.59
C SER A 782 29.01 -0.44 27.37
N SER A 783 29.61 0.09 28.43
CA SER A 783 31.03 0.45 28.46
C SER A 783 31.95 -0.74 28.75
N GLU A 784 31.39 -1.92 29.02
CA GLU A 784 32.17 -3.12 29.31
C GLU A 784 32.91 -3.61 28.06
N MET A 785 34.21 -3.86 28.19
CA MET A 785 35.00 -4.36 27.07
C MET A 785 34.77 -5.85 26.87
N VAL A 786 34.58 -6.26 25.62
CA VAL A 786 34.47 -7.67 25.23
C VAL A 786 35.84 -8.13 24.69
N PRO A 787 36.55 -9.03 25.38
CA PRO A 787 37.84 -9.54 24.89
C PRO A 787 37.67 -10.30 23.57
N GLU A 788 38.65 -10.22 22.67
CA GLU A 788 38.64 -10.98 21.40
C GLU A 788 38.54 -12.50 21.63
N SER A 789 38.99 -13.00 22.79
CA SER A 789 38.86 -14.41 23.18
C SER A 789 37.42 -14.89 23.34
N GLU A 790 36.46 -13.99 23.51
CA GLU A 790 35.02 -14.32 23.59
C GLU A 790 34.37 -14.49 22.21
N GLY A 791 35.16 -14.32 21.14
CA GLY A 791 34.75 -14.51 19.77
C GLY A 791 34.34 -13.21 19.07
N THR A 792 33.76 -13.35 17.88
CA THR A 792 33.35 -12.19 17.08
C THR A 792 32.06 -11.61 17.66
N VAL A 793 32.09 -10.36 18.10
CA VAL A 793 30.89 -9.64 18.56
C VAL A 793 29.96 -9.41 17.37
N LEU A 794 28.70 -9.83 17.52
CA LEU A 794 27.67 -9.71 16.49
C LEU A 794 26.67 -8.60 16.78
N ALA A 795 26.35 -8.39 18.06
CA ALA A 795 25.51 -7.31 18.54
C ALA A 795 25.87 -6.98 20.00
N GLY A 796 25.85 -5.70 20.37
CA GLY A 796 26.26 -5.22 21.69
C GLY A 796 27.77 -4.93 21.81
N PRO A 797 28.30 -4.79 23.04
CA PRO A 797 27.63 -5.06 24.31
C PRO A 797 26.60 -3.98 24.66
N TYR A 798 25.50 -4.39 25.28
CA TYR A 798 24.40 -3.54 25.73
C TYR A 798 24.23 -3.62 27.25
N SER A 799 23.89 -2.51 27.89
CA SER A 799 23.61 -2.41 29.31
C SER A 799 22.10 -2.26 29.52
N ILE A 800 21.55 -3.07 30.44
CA ILE A 800 20.17 -2.95 30.90
C ILE A 800 20.19 -2.71 32.40
N THR A 801 19.59 -1.61 32.85
CA THR A 801 19.60 -1.22 34.28
C THR A 801 18.21 -0.77 34.73
N ALA A 802 17.97 -0.79 36.04
CA ALA A 802 16.72 -0.33 36.64
C ALA A 802 16.97 0.52 37.88
N SER A 803 16.06 1.47 38.16
CA SER A 803 16.17 2.40 39.29
C SER A 803 15.89 1.77 40.65
N LYS A 804 15.33 0.55 40.68
CA LYS A 804 15.14 -0.25 41.89
C LYS A 804 15.36 -1.74 41.56
N PRO A 805 15.72 -2.58 42.55
CA PRO A 805 15.77 -4.02 42.37
C PRO A 805 14.43 -4.56 41.86
N LEU A 806 14.48 -5.49 40.91
CA LEU A 806 13.29 -6.25 40.50
C LEU A 806 12.78 -7.06 41.70
N THR A 807 11.46 -7.06 41.96
CA THR A 807 10.88 -7.97 42.96
C THR A 807 11.14 -9.43 42.58
N ALA A 808 11.30 -10.27 43.60
CA ALA A 808 11.59 -11.69 43.45
C ALA A 808 10.62 -12.41 42.47
N GLN A 809 11.17 -12.73 41.31
CA GLN A 809 10.87 -13.87 40.42
C GLN A 809 9.44 -14.40 40.37
N LYS A 810 8.69 -14.01 39.33
CA LYS A 810 7.70 -14.90 38.66
C LYS A 810 7.62 -14.79 37.13
N VAL A 811 8.19 -13.74 36.51
CA VAL A 811 8.12 -13.55 35.06
C VAL A 811 9.49 -13.11 34.50
N GLN A 812 9.99 -13.78 33.46
CA GLN A 812 11.29 -13.53 32.82
C GLN A 812 11.18 -12.44 31.75
N ALA A 813 12.17 -11.56 31.64
CA ALA A 813 12.28 -10.64 30.51
C ALA A 813 12.88 -11.37 29.30
N VAL A 814 12.58 -10.90 28.08
CA VAL A 814 13.12 -11.45 26.83
C VAL A 814 14.06 -10.45 26.20
N LEU A 815 15.33 -10.82 26.02
CA LEU A 815 16.29 -10.06 25.23
C LEU A 815 16.31 -10.63 23.82
N SER A 816 16.07 -9.81 22.81
CA SER A 816 16.11 -10.20 21.40
C SER A 816 17.15 -9.40 20.65
N PHE A 817 18.26 -10.03 20.29
CA PHE A 817 19.35 -9.45 19.49
C PHE A 817 19.02 -9.62 18.01
N ARG A 818 19.13 -8.55 17.21
CA ARG A 818 18.89 -8.60 15.76
C ARG A 818 20.17 -8.98 15.02
N LEU A 819 20.07 -9.95 14.12
CA LEU A 819 21.12 -10.41 13.22
C LEU A 819 21.00 -9.72 11.86
N THR A 820 22.10 -9.22 11.32
CA THR A 820 22.21 -8.80 9.91
C THR A 820 22.10 -10.01 8.98
N PRO A 821 21.67 -9.85 7.71
CA PRO A 821 21.58 -10.96 6.76
C PRO A 821 22.86 -11.77 6.57
N ARG A 822 24.02 -11.08 6.64
CA ARG A 822 25.34 -11.74 6.56
C ARG A 822 25.58 -12.66 7.76
N GLN A 823 25.12 -12.24 8.95
CA GLN A 823 25.17 -13.06 10.16
C GLN A 823 24.15 -14.20 10.10
N LYS A 824 22.95 -14.00 9.53
CA LYS A 824 21.96 -15.06 9.28
C LYS A 824 22.49 -16.17 8.36
N ALA A 825 23.27 -15.82 7.33
CA ALA A 825 23.85 -16.79 6.39
C ALA A 825 24.94 -17.70 7.01
N SER A 826 25.45 -17.34 8.19
CA SER A 826 26.56 -18.04 8.86
C SER A 826 26.13 -19.21 9.78
N ASN A 827 24.95 -19.81 9.52
CA ASN A 827 24.25 -20.86 10.28
C ASN A 827 25.06 -22.12 10.73
N ALA A 828 26.36 -22.19 10.46
CA ALA A 828 27.23 -23.30 10.82
C ALA A 828 28.05 -23.09 12.12
N LYS A 829 28.00 -21.93 12.79
CA LYS A 829 28.84 -21.64 13.97
C LYS A 829 28.01 -21.06 15.13
N GLY A 830 27.76 -21.87 16.16
CA GLY A 830 26.82 -21.59 17.25
C GLY A 830 26.99 -20.21 17.90
N PHE A 831 25.90 -19.46 17.93
CA PHE A 831 25.77 -18.18 18.62
C PHE A 831 25.83 -18.35 20.15
N ARG A 832 26.42 -17.38 20.85
CA ARG A 832 26.46 -17.32 22.32
C ARG A 832 25.96 -15.97 22.78
N VAL A 833 25.05 -15.96 23.76
CA VAL A 833 24.75 -14.73 24.52
C VAL A 833 25.58 -14.78 25.79
N LEU A 834 26.37 -13.73 26.03
CA LEU A 834 27.19 -13.60 27.23
C LEU A 834 26.64 -12.47 28.11
N ARG A 835 26.72 -12.65 29.42
CA ARG A 835 26.44 -11.65 30.45
C ARG A 835 27.71 -11.29 31.19
N TYR A 836 27.93 -10.01 31.45
CA TYR A 836 29.06 -9.57 32.26
C TYR A 836 28.74 -9.69 33.76
N GLU A 837 29.58 -10.43 34.50
CA GLU A 837 29.45 -10.63 35.95
C GLU A 837 30.83 -10.87 36.58
N GLY A 838 31.15 -10.17 37.67
CA GLY A 838 32.40 -10.37 38.41
C GLY A 838 33.69 -10.11 37.61
N GLY A 839 33.65 -9.17 36.66
CA GLY A 839 34.80 -8.83 35.82
C GLY A 839 35.03 -9.77 34.62
N LYS A 840 34.07 -10.65 34.32
CA LYS A 840 34.17 -11.63 33.23
C LYS A 840 32.85 -11.75 32.47
N TRP A 841 32.94 -12.17 31.21
CA TRP A 841 31.78 -12.54 30.40
C TRP A 841 31.44 -14.02 30.63
N ILE A 842 30.19 -14.30 30.96
CA ILE A 842 29.69 -15.64 31.30
C ILE A 842 28.53 -15.97 30.35
N GLU A 843 28.53 -17.17 29.78
CA GLU A 843 27.49 -17.60 28.85
C GLU A 843 26.13 -17.77 29.53
N VAL A 844 25.08 -17.23 28.90
CA VAL A 844 23.70 -17.35 29.34
C VAL A 844 23.06 -18.55 28.64
N PRO A 845 22.61 -19.58 29.38
CA PRO A 845 22.01 -20.76 28.77
C PRO A 845 20.61 -20.45 28.21
N GLY A 846 20.17 -21.23 27.21
CA GLY A 846 18.79 -21.17 26.70
C GLY A 846 18.53 -20.11 25.63
N ALA A 847 19.56 -19.61 24.95
CA ALA A 847 19.38 -18.77 23.77
C ALA A 847 18.70 -19.56 22.63
N VAL A 848 17.58 -19.04 22.13
CA VAL A 848 16.83 -19.61 21.01
C VAL A 848 17.17 -18.82 19.75
N HIS A 849 17.62 -19.53 18.71
CA HIS A 849 17.90 -18.93 17.42
C HIS A 849 16.68 -19.09 16.50
N GLY A 850 15.99 -17.99 16.25
CA GLY A 850 14.94 -17.93 15.24
C GLY A 850 15.56 -17.81 13.86
N ALA A 851 15.97 -18.92 13.25
CA ALA A 851 16.59 -18.92 11.92
C ALA A 851 15.72 -18.24 10.83
N ALA A 852 14.40 -18.20 11.03
CA ALA A 852 13.45 -17.46 10.19
C ALA A 852 13.33 -15.96 10.54
N MET A 853 13.50 -15.59 11.81
CA MET A 853 13.26 -14.23 12.33
C MET A 853 14.48 -13.32 12.30
N GLY A 854 15.68 -13.87 12.07
CA GLY A 854 16.89 -13.05 12.06
C GLY A 854 17.21 -12.45 13.43
N THR A 855 16.87 -13.16 14.50
CA THR A 855 17.08 -12.75 15.88
C THR A 855 17.61 -13.91 16.72
N VAL A 856 18.41 -13.57 17.73
CA VAL A 856 18.79 -14.47 18.82
C VAL A 856 18.09 -13.96 20.07
N ALA A 857 17.19 -14.77 20.64
CA ALA A 857 16.42 -14.40 21.82
C ALA A 857 16.85 -15.20 23.05
N VAL A 858 16.85 -14.59 24.23
CA VAL A 858 17.12 -15.27 25.50
C VAL A 858 16.23 -14.74 26.61
N TYR A 859 15.72 -15.65 27.45
CA TYR A 859 15.01 -15.28 28.66
C TYR A 859 16.00 -14.97 29.77
N VAL A 860 15.82 -13.84 30.46
CA VAL A 860 16.69 -13.40 31.55
C VAL A 860 15.90 -13.08 32.80
N ASP A 861 16.47 -13.43 33.94
CA ASP A 861 15.95 -13.17 35.28
C ASP A 861 16.73 -12.07 36.02
N ARG A 862 17.79 -11.53 35.38
CA ARG A 862 18.64 -10.47 35.91
C ARG A 862 18.90 -9.42 34.85
N LEU A 863 18.95 -8.16 35.27
CA LEU A 863 19.46 -7.07 34.43
C LEU A 863 20.99 -7.03 34.51
N GLY A 864 21.64 -6.37 33.55
CA GLY A 864 23.11 -6.33 33.46
C GLY A 864 23.59 -6.00 32.05
N SER A 865 24.90 -6.18 31.82
CA SER A 865 25.47 -6.04 30.47
C SER A 865 25.45 -7.36 29.72
N TYR A 866 24.98 -7.34 28.47
CA TYR A 866 24.83 -8.50 27.60
C TYR A 866 25.45 -8.25 26.23
N VAL A 867 26.00 -9.31 25.61
CA VAL A 867 26.55 -9.27 24.26
C VAL A 867 26.22 -10.55 23.52
N LEU A 868 25.98 -10.44 22.22
CA LEU A 868 25.88 -11.58 21.32
C LEU A 868 27.21 -11.80 20.60
N THR A 869 27.79 -12.98 20.72
CA THR A 869 29.03 -13.36 20.03
C THR A 869 28.88 -14.62 19.18
N MET A 870 29.81 -14.80 18.24
CA MET A 870 30.03 -16.03 17.49
C MET A 870 31.32 -16.70 17.98
N ARG A 871 31.28 -18.02 18.18
CA ARG A 871 32.48 -18.82 18.49
C ARG A 871 33.56 -18.75 17.42
#